data_AF-A0A8J2KSZ0-F1
#
_entry.id   AF-A0A8J2KSZ0-F1
#
_cell.length_a   1.000
_cell.length_b   1.000
_cell.length_c   1.000
_cell.angle_alpha   90.00
_cell.angle_beta   90.00
_cell.angle_gamma   90.00
#
_symmetry.space_group_name_H-M   'P 1'
#
loop_
_entity.id
_entity.type
_entity.pdbx_description
1 polymer ?
#
loop_
_entity_poly.entity_id
_entity_poly.type
_entity_poly.pdbx_seq_one_letter_code
_entity_poly.pdbx_strand_id
1 'polypeptide(L)'
;MSDQQKEEIRRKRLERLGQLNVTSGSNSAENLTSHNSLSTTSSQRPTSSPGLFRNGSNDCMKVDLQQHIRSDAAAAYAQTPLDLEREQGKGEETLPLPMEIGEEVGKIVSQMEVDIEADTRHVSRKRNFEITSINLPTEDNLHPNIPSESCTPLTPTTNAVLPVLEVVRIIESVFNVKFDLENSCSSLSVPNIPPVVPASSELLKIWSSSGKGIDVENFVGSLLYELVALHIADFKDPKYLQPGTFPDDDSTDVLTGADTPSLITYWFLDIYERSYEQERMYPKRSGSNQMKELLMHIRQQCTNYIGLVLQEAFCETDAVTSPFLKPLLNQTLPMELLLELTMRYYKNKATFKTVFSPLILGLWHRMREGSILGNRHRMPLMVLQQLCDIRAGDNGTIRPFADLIAHQENFIPSILNKSAGHELGRVGYLSPFFGVSIICEDDIKLAEQFFAEGASSEGLVCKPLQNELEYVRSTMHKVVHSILSNQSTREKCIKFLSEVLNRNSSRTKIQSDRRENITDGPMLNYLSVFQLLSFKVKLTKIDPYYPFSPNCLVDLKNDTRIKSSNKELEIWVSSLQINGHQWIEAKFPTICWFLTLQAHHVCLIPAVNNYQRFIRQSVEIQKMLQELSTTQEQWQNGPNAGRNKRLMKRWKHELKLINMNKSSMAAVILHEDFLKRSLSFYSSVVEYLNAIIMPQTESGWLPELPLPPEVPPLFANLPEWFVEDIADFLLFVQQYSVSTVAESLEDPMVLWLLVMICTTNYVRNPYLAAKLVEVLYVINPNIRGGRTDFLYRKIMTNPIAENHLPSALMKFYTDVESTGASSEFYDKFTIRYHISIIIKTMWDSNPVQRMYE
;
A
#
# COMPACT_ATOMS: atom_id res chain seq x y z
N MET A 1 18.67 39.77 30.04
CA MET A 1 17.94 38.99 31.07
C MET A 1 18.69 39.09 32.38
N SER A 2 17.98 39.32 33.49
CA SER A 2 18.58 39.24 34.83
C SER A 2 18.91 37.79 35.19
N ASP A 3 19.77 37.56 36.17
CA ASP A 3 20.12 36.21 36.60
C ASP A 3 18.94 35.47 37.25
N GLN A 4 17.99 36.20 37.85
CA GLN A 4 16.71 35.64 38.28
C GLN A 4 15.89 35.08 37.10
N GLN A 5 15.84 35.76 35.96
CA GLN A 5 15.17 35.24 34.76
C GLN A 5 15.87 34.00 34.19
N LYS A 6 17.22 33.94 34.25
CA LYS A 6 17.98 32.74 33.85
C LYS A 6 17.65 31.56 34.76
N GLU A 7 17.59 31.78 36.07
CA GLU A 7 17.29 30.73 37.05
C GLU A 7 15.82 30.28 36.96
N GLU A 8 14.87 31.18 36.69
CA GLU A 8 13.47 30.80 36.47
C GLU A 8 13.29 29.99 35.17
N ILE A 9 14.01 30.33 34.09
CA ILE A 9 14.06 29.52 32.86
C ILE A 9 14.71 28.15 33.13
N ARG A 10 15.77 28.10 33.94
CA ARG A 10 16.41 26.84 34.36
C ARG A 10 15.44 25.97 35.17
N ARG A 11 14.69 26.56 36.09
CA ARG A 11 13.68 25.87 36.92
C ARG A 11 12.54 25.32 36.08
N LYS A 12 11.97 26.12 35.17
CA LYS A 12 10.93 25.68 34.22
C LYS A 12 11.42 24.60 33.23
N ARG A 13 12.71 24.59 32.87
CA ARG A 13 13.33 23.48 32.11
C ARG A 13 13.44 22.19 32.93
N LEU A 14 13.82 22.29 34.21
CA LEU A 14 13.89 21.14 35.12
C LEU A 14 12.50 20.54 35.41
N GLU A 15 11.46 21.36 35.52
CA GLU A 15 10.07 20.90 35.66
C GLU A 15 9.58 20.13 34.42
N ARG A 16 9.88 20.61 33.19
CA ARG A 16 9.60 19.85 31.96
C ARG A 16 10.36 18.52 31.88
N LEU A 17 11.61 18.49 32.34
CA LEU A 17 12.39 17.26 32.44
C LEU A 17 11.83 16.29 33.50
N GLY A 18 11.16 16.80 34.54
CA GLY A 18 10.40 15.98 35.49
C GLY A 18 9.18 15.32 34.84
N GLN A 19 8.40 16.08 34.08
CA GLN A 19 7.18 15.59 33.42
C GLN A 19 7.47 14.51 32.35
N LEU A 20 8.59 14.61 31.64
CA LEU A 20 9.04 13.59 30.68
C LEU A 20 9.43 12.24 31.31
N ASN A 21 9.62 12.16 32.63
CA ASN A 21 9.97 10.91 33.32
C ASN A 21 8.76 10.16 33.92
N VAL A 22 7.55 10.72 33.88
CA VAL A 22 6.36 10.12 34.53
C VAL A 22 5.47 9.32 33.57
N THR A 23 5.62 9.50 32.25
CA THR A 23 4.79 8.81 31.23
C THR A 23 5.24 7.40 30.88
N SER A 24 5.97 6.71 31.76
CA SER A 24 6.35 5.30 31.59
C SER A 24 6.22 4.49 32.89
N GLY A 25 5.00 4.04 33.17
CA GLY A 25 4.73 2.87 34.02
C GLY A 25 4.56 3.11 35.53
N SER A 26 3.32 3.31 35.98
CA SER A 26 2.73 2.57 37.12
C SER A 26 1.26 2.98 37.35
N ASN A 27 0.37 1.99 37.38
CA ASN A 27 -1.01 2.11 37.84
C ASN A 27 -1.22 1.11 38.97
N SER A 28 -1.16 1.55 40.23
CA SER A 28 -1.78 0.85 41.38
C SER A 28 -1.66 1.65 42.69
N ALA A 29 -2.83 1.89 43.33
CA ALA A 29 -3.14 2.13 44.75
C ALA A 29 -2.00 2.42 45.78
N GLU A 30 -2.08 3.38 46.72
CA GLU A 30 -3.13 3.58 47.74
C GLU A 30 -3.15 5.00 48.41
N ASN A 31 -4.13 5.21 49.30
CA ASN A 31 -4.59 6.43 49.98
C ASN A 31 -3.59 7.24 50.84
N LEU A 32 -3.87 8.55 51.04
CA LEU A 32 -4.35 9.13 52.32
C LEU A 32 -4.55 10.68 52.29
N THR A 33 -5.72 11.16 52.77
CA THR A 33 -6.04 12.53 53.31
C THR A 33 -5.67 13.78 52.48
N SER A 34 -6.51 14.78 52.19
CA SER A 34 -7.87 15.21 52.61
C SER A 34 -8.42 16.20 51.52
N HIS A 35 -9.52 16.96 51.60
CA HIS A 35 -10.49 17.31 52.66
C HIS A 35 -11.85 17.74 52.04
N ASN A 36 -12.93 17.62 52.81
CA ASN A 36 -14.22 18.34 52.77
C ASN A 36 -14.75 18.98 51.46
N SER A 37 -15.87 18.45 50.94
CA SER A 37 -17.18 19.14 51.02
C SER A 37 -18.34 18.20 50.65
N LEU A 38 -19.54 18.50 51.13
CA LEU A 38 -20.70 17.59 51.14
C LEU A 38 -21.56 17.69 49.85
N SER A 39 -22.12 16.57 49.40
CA SER A 39 -23.56 16.47 49.10
C SER A 39 -24.04 15.01 49.05
N THR A 40 -25.22 14.77 49.61
CA THR A 40 -25.86 13.45 49.80
C THR A 40 -26.95 13.18 48.77
N THR A 41 -27.09 11.92 48.33
CA THR A 41 -28.31 11.11 48.00
C THR A 41 -27.89 9.98 47.04
N SER A 42 -27.82 8.69 47.41
CA SER A 42 -28.84 7.72 47.89
C SER A 42 -29.59 6.97 46.77
N SER A 43 -29.75 5.64 46.97
CA SER A 43 -30.48 4.65 46.15
C SER A 43 -29.79 4.21 44.83
N GLN A 44 -29.83 2.97 44.36
CA GLN A 44 -30.06 1.61 44.90
C GLN A 44 -29.88 0.68 43.69
N ARG A 45 -29.14 -0.43 43.79
CA ARG A 45 -29.32 -1.57 42.87
C ARG A 45 -30.57 -2.35 43.28
N PRO A 46 -31.17 -3.09 42.35
CA PRO A 46 -31.49 -4.48 42.66
C PRO A 46 -30.90 -5.47 41.66
N THR A 47 -30.62 -6.66 42.17
CA THR A 47 -30.14 -7.85 41.45
C THR A 47 -31.29 -8.84 41.26
N SER A 48 -31.46 -9.43 40.07
CA SER A 48 -32.13 -10.74 39.92
C SER A 48 -31.98 -11.35 38.52
N SER A 49 -31.30 -12.50 38.45
CA SER A 49 -31.54 -13.58 37.47
C SER A 49 -32.54 -14.58 38.10
N PRO A 50 -32.96 -15.72 37.48
CA PRO A 50 -32.63 -16.28 36.15
C PRO A 50 -33.86 -16.78 35.33
N GLY A 51 -33.61 -17.30 34.11
CA GLY A 51 -34.62 -18.06 33.34
C GLY A 51 -34.01 -18.77 32.13
N LEU A 52 -34.08 -20.11 32.09
CA LEU A 52 -33.57 -20.94 30.98
C LEU A 52 -34.56 -21.02 29.80
N PHE A 53 -34.05 -21.11 28.57
CA PHE A 53 -34.54 -22.07 27.56
C PHE A 53 -33.44 -22.43 26.53
N ARG A 54 -33.66 -23.52 25.78
CA ARG A 54 -32.64 -24.38 25.14
C ARG A 54 -32.28 -24.01 23.69
N ASN A 55 -31.02 -24.31 23.36
CA ASN A 55 -30.47 -24.87 22.11
C ASN A 55 -30.70 -24.17 20.74
N GLY A 56 -29.58 -23.78 20.14
CA GLY A 56 -29.38 -23.61 18.69
C GLY A 56 -27.88 -23.63 18.41
N SER A 57 -27.33 -24.78 18.02
CA SER A 57 -25.88 -25.03 17.90
C SER A 57 -25.23 -24.30 16.73
N ASN A 58 -24.18 -23.51 17.00
CA ASN A 58 -23.30 -22.88 16.02
C ASN A 58 -21.89 -22.70 16.63
N ASP A 59 -21.17 -23.80 16.81
CA ASP A 59 -19.77 -23.81 17.27
C ASP A 59 -18.86 -24.54 16.26
N CYS A 60 -18.26 -23.76 15.36
CA CYS A 60 -16.92 -23.97 14.80
C CYS A 60 -16.44 -22.64 14.15
N MET A 61 -15.15 -22.50 13.87
CA MET A 61 -14.51 -21.34 13.19
C MET A 61 -14.45 -19.96 13.90
N LYS A 62 -14.76 -19.83 15.20
CA LYS A 62 -14.55 -18.54 15.93
C LYS A 62 -13.28 -18.45 16.80
N VAL A 63 -12.58 -19.56 17.02
CA VAL A 63 -11.55 -19.64 18.07
C VAL A 63 -10.17 -19.20 17.57
N ASP A 64 -9.74 -19.62 16.39
CA ASP A 64 -8.33 -19.51 15.99
C ASP A 64 -7.90 -18.10 15.56
N LEU A 65 -8.77 -17.36 14.86
CA LEU A 65 -8.47 -15.97 14.50
C LEU A 65 -8.26 -15.08 15.75
N GLN A 66 -9.06 -15.31 16.81
CA GLN A 66 -8.95 -14.54 18.05
C GLN A 66 -7.74 -14.92 18.91
N GLN A 67 -7.28 -16.17 18.85
CA GLN A 67 -6.06 -16.58 19.55
C GLN A 67 -4.81 -16.00 18.91
N HIS A 68 -4.69 -16.01 17.58
CA HIS A 68 -3.56 -15.39 16.89
C HIS A 68 -3.54 -13.85 16.99
N ILE A 69 -4.71 -13.19 16.96
CA ILE A 69 -4.78 -11.75 17.24
C ILE A 69 -4.26 -11.40 18.64
N ARG A 70 -4.46 -12.29 19.64
CA ARG A 70 -3.93 -12.09 21.00
C ARG A 70 -2.44 -12.45 21.13
N SER A 71 -1.93 -13.47 20.42
CA SER A 71 -0.50 -13.81 20.46
C SER A 71 0.35 -12.74 19.80
N ASP A 72 -0.05 -12.24 18.62
CA ASP A 72 0.73 -11.24 17.88
C ASP A 72 0.71 -9.87 18.58
N ALA A 73 -0.43 -9.49 19.18
CA ALA A 73 -0.54 -8.28 19.97
C ALA A 73 0.31 -8.32 21.26
N ALA A 74 0.53 -9.51 21.83
CA ALA A 74 1.42 -9.68 22.99
C ALA A 74 2.91 -9.75 22.57
N ALA A 75 3.23 -10.47 21.49
CA ALA A 75 4.60 -10.63 20.99
C ALA A 75 5.22 -9.31 20.51
N ALA A 76 4.41 -8.40 19.94
CA ALA A 76 4.85 -7.05 19.58
C ALA A 76 5.18 -6.12 20.78
N TYR A 77 4.88 -6.55 22.02
CA TYR A 77 5.03 -5.74 23.23
C TYR A 77 5.97 -6.33 24.30
N ALA A 78 6.82 -7.30 23.92
CA ALA A 78 7.94 -7.75 24.75
C ALA A 78 9.20 -6.85 24.59
N GLN A 79 9.08 -5.55 24.90
CA GLN A 79 10.26 -4.76 25.28
C GLN A 79 10.60 -5.11 26.74
N THR A 80 11.56 -6.01 26.93
CA THR A 80 12.04 -6.40 28.26
C THR A 80 12.74 -5.24 28.96
N PRO A 81 12.39 -4.93 30.23
CA PRO A 81 13.26 -4.15 31.10
C PRO A 81 14.52 -4.98 31.38
N LEU A 82 15.70 -4.46 31.06
CA LEU A 82 16.96 -5.11 31.41
C LEU A 82 17.30 -4.83 32.87
N ASP A 83 16.83 -5.70 33.76
CA ASP A 83 17.39 -5.84 35.10
C ASP A 83 18.83 -6.39 35.01
N LEU A 84 19.70 -5.81 35.84
CA LEU A 84 21.13 -6.12 35.88
C LEU A 84 21.41 -7.09 37.04
N GLU A 85 21.57 -8.37 36.73
CA GLU A 85 22.29 -9.30 37.62
C GLU A 85 23.60 -9.80 36.99
N ARG A 86 24.49 -10.25 37.88
CA ARG A 86 25.94 -10.39 37.68
C ARG A 86 26.30 -11.61 36.84
N GLU A 87 27.30 -11.46 35.97
CA GLU A 87 28.39 -12.46 35.85
C GLU A 87 29.76 -11.77 35.69
N GLN A 88 30.82 -12.47 36.06
CA GLN A 88 32.20 -11.95 36.14
C GLN A 88 33.10 -12.53 35.04
N GLY A 89 33.69 -11.63 34.25
CA GLY A 89 35.07 -11.72 33.71
C GLY A 89 35.51 -12.93 32.88
N LYS A 90 35.87 -12.66 31.61
CA LYS A 90 37.21 -12.90 31.02
C LYS A 90 37.24 -12.55 29.52
N GLY A 91 38.43 -12.25 29.00
CA GLY A 91 38.74 -12.29 27.56
C GLY A 91 38.68 -10.95 26.84
N GLU A 92 39.85 -10.38 26.54
CA GLU A 92 40.01 -9.43 25.44
C GLU A 92 40.11 -10.23 24.14
N GLU A 93 39.27 -9.93 23.15
CA GLU A 93 39.55 -10.27 21.74
C GLU A 93 39.32 -9.05 20.86
N THR A 94 40.22 -8.84 19.91
CA THR A 94 40.35 -7.64 19.09
C THR A 94 39.35 -7.61 17.93
N LEU A 95 38.59 -6.52 17.81
CA LEU A 95 37.75 -6.22 16.65
C LEU A 95 38.60 -5.98 15.38
N PRO A 96 38.25 -6.57 14.22
CA PRO A 96 38.79 -6.16 12.93
C PRO A 96 38.18 -4.83 12.43
N LEU A 97 38.90 -4.13 11.56
CA LEU A 97 38.47 -2.87 10.93
C LEU A 97 37.43 -3.11 9.80
N PRO A 98 36.53 -2.14 9.52
CA PRO A 98 35.47 -2.30 8.54
C PRO A 98 35.96 -2.07 7.09
N MET A 99 35.98 -3.11 6.26
CA MET A 99 36.34 -2.97 4.84
C MET A 99 35.64 -4.00 3.92
N GLU A 100 34.33 -4.22 4.08
CA GLU A 100 33.54 -5.14 3.21
C GLU A 100 32.13 -4.64 2.83
N ILE A 101 31.59 -3.64 3.54
CA ILE A 101 30.19 -3.17 3.38
C ILE A 101 29.90 -2.61 1.97
N GLY A 102 30.92 -2.08 1.28
CA GLY A 102 30.76 -1.48 -0.05
C GLY A 102 30.44 -2.48 -1.16
N GLU A 103 31.00 -3.70 -1.11
CA GLU A 103 30.72 -4.71 -2.15
C GLU A 103 29.31 -5.30 -2.03
N GLU A 104 28.80 -5.45 -0.81
CA GLU A 104 27.48 -6.05 -0.57
C GLU A 104 26.36 -5.10 -0.99
N VAL A 105 26.49 -3.80 -0.69
CA VAL A 105 25.61 -2.75 -1.24
C VAL A 105 25.71 -2.70 -2.77
N GLY A 106 26.92 -2.83 -3.33
CA GLY A 106 27.12 -2.94 -4.78
C GLY A 106 26.39 -4.14 -5.40
N LYS A 107 26.48 -5.32 -4.79
CA LYS A 107 25.80 -6.55 -5.23
C LYS A 107 24.28 -6.43 -5.15
N ILE A 108 23.73 -5.84 -4.07
CA ILE A 108 22.28 -5.63 -3.93
C ILE A 108 21.76 -4.61 -4.95
N VAL A 109 22.43 -3.47 -5.12
CA VAL A 109 22.04 -2.47 -6.15
C VAL A 109 22.16 -3.07 -7.56
N SER A 110 23.23 -3.79 -7.87
CA SER A 110 23.39 -4.46 -9.16
C SER A 110 22.33 -5.53 -9.39
N GLN A 111 21.94 -6.30 -8.37
CA GLN A 111 20.83 -7.27 -8.49
C GLN A 111 19.50 -6.55 -8.72
N MET A 112 19.23 -5.45 -8.01
CA MET A 112 18.03 -4.64 -8.24
C MET A 112 18.00 -4.06 -9.66
N GLU A 113 19.13 -3.59 -10.19
CA GLU A 113 19.25 -3.08 -11.57
C GLU A 113 19.10 -4.18 -12.63
N VAL A 114 19.69 -5.36 -12.40
CA VAL A 114 19.55 -6.54 -13.28
C VAL A 114 18.10 -7.04 -13.31
N ASP A 115 17.42 -7.08 -12.15
CA ASP A 115 16.00 -7.45 -12.07
C ASP A 115 15.12 -6.42 -12.81
N ILE A 116 15.40 -5.11 -12.66
CA ILE A 116 14.69 -4.02 -13.37
C ILE A 116 14.89 -4.15 -14.89
N GLU A 117 16.09 -4.46 -15.37
CA GLU A 117 16.32 -4.72 -16.79
C GLU A 117 15.63 -5.99 -17.28
N ALA A 118 15.62 -7.07 -16.50
CA ALA A 118 14.91 -8.30 -16.82
C ALA A 118 13.40 -8.02 -16.95
N ASP A 119 12.78 -7.35 -15.98
CA ASP A 119 11.36 -6.99 -16.02
C ASP A 119 11.04 -6.04 -17.18
N THR A 120 11.91 -5.08 -17.52
CA THR A 120 11.72 -4.20 -18.69
C THR A 120 11.73 -4.99 -20.00
N ARG A 121 12.59 -6.02 -20.11
CA ARG A 121 12.62 -6.95 -21.25
C ARG A 121 11.42 -7.92 -21.25
N HIS A 122 10.89 -8.31 -20.09
CA HIS A 122 9.70 -9.15 -19.97
C HIS A 122 8.39 -8.40 -20.25
N VAL A 123 8.25 -7.13 -19.82
CA VAL A 123 7.14 -6.24 -20.21
C VAL A 123 7.16 -5.97 -21.72
N SER A 124 8.35 -5.86 -22.32
CA SER A 124 8.54 -5.79 -23.78
C SER A 124 8.23 -7.10 -24.50
N ARG A 125 8.19 -8.23 -23.79
CA ARG A 125 7.70 -9.54 -24.26
C ARG A 125 6.22 -9.77 -23.97
N LYS A 126 5.40 -8.70 -23.96
CA LYS A 126 3.99 -8.82 -24.32
C LYS A 126 3.87 -9.35 -25.75
N ARG A 127 3.84 -10.68 -25.91
CA ARG A 127 3.17 -11.27 -27.07
C ARG A 127 1.73 -10.83 -27.01
N ASN A 128 1.31 -10.04 -27.99
CA ASN A 128 -0.11 -9.84 -28.29
C ASN A 128 -0.67 -11.21 -28.70
N PHE A 129 -1.18 -11.98 -27.74
CA PHE A 129 -2.31 -12.84 -28.04
C PHE A 129 -3.50 -11.90 -28.23
N GLU A 130 -3.71 -11.50 -29.48
CA GLU A 130 -4.98 -10.91 -29.88
C GLU A 130 -6.08 -11.91 -29.51
N ILE A 131 -7.06 -11.43 -28.74
CA ILE A 131 -8.22 -12.23 -28.37
C ILE A 131 -9.07 -12.34 -29.63
N THR A 132 -8.80 -13.36 -30.45
CA THR A 132 -9.73 -13.81 -31.47
C THR A 132 -10.94 -14.41 -30.77
N SER A 133 -12.03 -13.65 -30.81
CA SER A 133 -13.35 -14.09 -30.38
C SER A 133 -13.70 -15.43 -31.04
N ILE A 134 -13.85 -16.49 -30.24
CA ILE A 134 -14.32 -17.79 -30.69
C ILE A 134 -15.80 -17.65 -31.05
N ASN A 135 -16.07 -17.36 -32.33
CA ASN A 135 -17.42 -17.38 -32.87
C ASN A 135 -17.89 -18.85 -32.95
N LEU A 136 -18.95 -19.17 -32.21
CA LEU A 136 -19.73 -20.39 -32.40
C LEU A 136 -20.44 -20.32 -33.76
N PRO A 137 -20.27 -21.30 -34.67
CA PRO A 137 -21.00 -21.31 -35.92
C PRO A 137 -22.43 -21.82 -35.72
N THR A 138 -23.41 -20.97 -36.03
CA THR A 138 -24.79 -21.39 -36.31
C THR A 138 -24.91 -21.95 -37.72
N GLU A 139 -25.80 -22.92 -37.92
CA GLU A 139 -26.10 -23.50 -39.24
C GLU A 139 -26.72 -22.46 -40.19
N ASP A 140 -26.17 -22.31 -41.41
CA ASP A 140 -26.91 -22.40 -42.69
C ASP A 140 -26.11 -21.83 -43.91
N ASN A 141 -26.44 -22.36 -45.10
CA ASN A 141 -26.15 -21.85 -46.46
C ASN A 141 -24.77 -22.11 -47.15
N LEU A 142 -24.72 -23.24 -47.87
CA LEU A 142 -24.49 -23.35 -49.34
C LEU A 142 -23.52 -22.37 -50.07
N HIS A 143 -22.40 -22.94 -50.56
CA HIS A 143 -21.70 -22.80 -51.88
C HIS A 143 -21.88 -21.56 -52.82
N PRO A 144 -20.94 -21.31 -53.77
CA PRO A 144 -19.47 -21.44 -53.73
C PRO A 144 -18.72 -20.26 -54.42
N ASN A 145 -17.39 -20.17 -54.30
CA ASN A 145 -16.44 -19.90 -55.42
C ASN A 145 -15.00 -19.60 -54.93
N ILE A 146 -14.02 -20.36 -55.43
CA ILE A 146 -12.58 -20.04 -55.42
C ILE A 146 -12.03 -20.43 -56.79
N PRO A 147 -11.26 -19.57 -57.49
CA PRO A 147 -10.51 -19.98 -58.67
C PRO A 147 -9.22 -20.73 -58.29
N SER A 148 -9.03 -21.84 -58.98
CA SER A 148 -7.88 -22.74 -59.00
C SER A 148 -6.48 -22.11 -59.05
N GLU A 149 -5.51 -22.73 -58.37
CA GLU A 149 -4.27 -23.15 -59.04
C GLU A 149 -3.71 -24.45 -58.40
N SER A 150 -2.86 -25.16 -59.14
CA SER A 150 -2.77 -26.63 -59.09
C SER A 150 -1.60 -27.23 -58.30
N CYS A 151 -1.85 -28.36 -57.63
CA CYS A 151 -0.86 -29.44 -57.46
C CYS A 151 -1.52 -30.83 -57.39
N THR A 152 -0.72 -31.86 -57.66
CA THR A 152 -1.11 -33.23 -58.04
C THR A 152 -1.69 -34.10 -56.91
N PRO A 153 -2.41 -35.20 -57.24
CA PRO A 153 -3.19 -35.94 -56.25
C PRO A 153 -2.33 -36.85 -55.36
N LEU A 154 -2.41 -36.62 -54.05
CA LEU A 154 -2.09 -37.63 -53.04
C LEU A 154 -3.38 -38.37 -52.68
N THR A 155 -3.28 -39.70 -52.61
CA THR A 155 -4.36 -40.62 -52.27
C THR A 155 -4.93 -40.35 -50.86
N PRO A 156 -6.20 -40.72 -50.58
CA PRO A 156 -6.77 -40.54 -49.25
C PRO A 156 -6.03 -41.44 -48.26
N THR A 157 -5.21 -40.83 -47.41
CA THR A 157 -4.67 -41.50 -46.23
C THR A 157 -5.83 -41.82 -45.30
N THR A 158 -6.12 -43.10 -45.19
CA THR A 158 -7.00 -43.69 -44.18
C THR A 158 -6.67 -43.15 -42.79
N ASN A 159 -7.70 -42.96 -41.96
CA ASN A 159 -7.56 -42.66 -40.53
C ASN A 159 -6.75 -43.76 -39.85
N ALA A 160 -5.44 -43.57 -39.75
CA ALA A 160 -4.54 -44.51 -39.10
C ALA A 160 -4.72 -44.41 -37.59
N VAL A 161 -5.46 -45.36 -37.02
CA VAL A 161 -5.51 -45.58 -35.57
C VAL A 161 -4.09 -45.89 -35.09
N LEU A 162 -3.58 -45.11 -34.14
CA LEU A 162 -2.27 -45.34 -33.55
C LEU A 162 -2.22 -46.72 -32.87
N PRO A 163 -1.08 -47.45 -32.91
CA PRO A 163 -0.95 -48.71 -32.20
C PRO A 163 -1.16 -48.51 -30.70
N VAL A 164 -1.97 -49.38 -30.08
CA VAL A 164 -2.25 -49.39 -28.62
C VAL A 164 -0.96 -49.25 -27.80
N LEU A 165 0.12 -49.92 -28.22
CA LEU A 165 1.43 -49.90 -27.57
C LEU A 165 2.11 -48.51 -27.54
N GLU A 166 1.84 -47.63 -28.51
CA GLU A 166 2.40 -46.27 -28.55
C GLU A 166 1.64 -45.32 -27.62
N VAL A 167 0.32 -45.48 -27.50
CA VAL A 167 -0.51 -44.80 -26.48
C VAL A 167 -0.08 -45.22 -25.08
N VAL A 168 0.10 -46.52 -24.82
CA VAL A 168 0.55 -47.05 -23.53
C VAL A 168 1.88 -46.43 -23.10
N ARG A 169 2.91 -46.43 -23.97
CA ARG A 169 4.23 -45.86 -23.63
C ARG A 169 4.19 -44.36 -23.28
N ILE A 170 3.30 -43.60 -23.91
CA ILE A 170 3.15 -42.17 -23.61
C ILE A 170 2.45 -41.98 -22.26
N ILE A 171 1.45 -42.80 -21.95
CA ILE A 171 0.79 -42.79 -20.64
C ILE A 171 1.78 -43.23 -19.53
N GLU A 172 2.57 -44.28 -19.74
CA GLU A 172 3.66 -44.69 -18.83
C GLU A 172 4.64 -43.53 -18.58
N SER A 173 5.03 -42.79 -19.63
CA SER A 173 5.95 -41.67 -19.51
C SER A 173 5.34 -40.41 -18.87
N VAL A 174 4.05 -40.14 -19.04
CA VAL A 174 3.39 -38.92 -18.52
C VAL A 174 2.96 -39.10 -17.07
N PHE A 175 2.41 -40.27 -16.71
CA PHE A 175 2.02 -40.58 -15.34
C PHE A 175 3.16 -41.15 -14.50
N ASN A 176 4.30 -41.51 -15.11
CA ASN A 176 5.40 -42.23 -14.48
C ASN A 176 4.92 -43.53 -13.81
N VAL A 177 4.33 -44.41 -14.62
CA VAL A 177 3.72 -45.70 -14.21
C VAL A 177 4.22 -46.84 -15.11
N LYS A 178 3.97 -48.09 -14.72
CA LYS A 178 4.17 -49.26 -15.59
C LYS A 178 2.93 -50.14 -15.65
N PHE A 179 2.62 -50.65 -16.84
CA PHE A 179 1.54 -51.62 -17.03
C PHE A 179 2.10 -53.04 -17.14
N ASP A 180 1.62 -53.97 -16.31
CA ASP A 180 1.97 -55.39 -16.43
C ASP A 180 1.09 -56.04 -17.50
N LEU A 181 1.55 -56.00 -18.75
CA LEU A 181 0.85 -56.58 -19.90
C LEU A 181 1.10 -58.09 -20.06
N GLU A 182 2.08 -58.68 -19.37
CA GLU A 182 2.58 -60.05 -19.65
C GLU A 182 2.49 -61.03 -18.44
N ASN A 183 1.97 -60.60 -17.29
CA ASN A 183 1.83 -61.40 -16.05
C ASN A 183 3.19 -61.94 -15.52
N SER A 184 4.25 -61.14 -15.60
CA SER A 184 5.58 -61.51 -15.08
C SER A 184 5.84 -60.87 -13.72
N CYS A 185 5.22 -61.45 -12.67
CA CYS A 185 5.39 -60.97 -11.31
C CYS A 185 6.74 -61.37 -10.71
N SER A 186 7.53 -60.39 -10.27
CA SER A 186 8.47 -60.58 -9.15
C SER A 186 8.55 -59.31 -8.29
N SER A 187 7.89 -59.37 -7.14
CA SER A 187 7.90 -58.33 -6.13
C SER A 187 9.25 -58.26 -5.41
N LEU A 188 10.07 -57.27 -5.75
CA LEU A 188 11.23 -56.85 -4.96
C LEU A 188 11.21 -55.34 -4.80
N SER A 189 11.06 -54.88 -3.57
CA SER A 189 11.03 -53.46 -3.21
C SER A 189 12.41 -52.83 -3.35
N VAL A 190 12.66 -52.26 -4.53
CA VAL A 190 13.81 -51.38 -4.81
C VAL A 190 13.29 -49.95 -4.94
N PRO A 191 13.92 -48.92 -4.33
CA PRO A 191 13.52 -47.54 -4.57
C PRO A 191 13.63 -47.18 -6.06
N ASN A 192 12.74 -46.31 -6.55
CA ASN A 192 12.66 -45.82 -7.95
C ASN A 192 12.12 -46.79 -9.02
N ILE A 193 11.30 -47.78 -8.68
CA ILE A 193 10.45 -48.47 -9.68
C ILE A 193 9.09 -47.75 -9.74
N PRO A 194 8.59 -47.35 -10.93
CA PRO A 194 7.24 -46.78 -11.09
C PRO A 194 6.14 -47.71 -10.54
N PRO A 195 5.08 -47.17 -9.92
CA PRO A 195 3.98 -48.00 -9.42
C PRO A 195 3.32 -48.78 -10.56
N VAL A 196 3.05 -50.06 -10.28
CA VAL A 196 2.28 -50.93 -11.17
C VAL A 196 0.81 -50.72 -10.88
N VAL A 197 0.03 -50.46 -11.93
CA VAL A 197 -1.42 -50.21 -11.87
C VAL A 197 -2.18 -51.42 -12.42
N PRO A 198 -2.45 -52.44 -11.58
CA PRO A 198 -3.01 -53.72 -12.03
C PRO A 198 -4.41 -53.61 -12.65
N ALA A 199 -5.30 -52.79 -12.12
CA ALA A 199 -6.67 -52.68 -12.65
C ALA A 199 -6.66 -52.00 -14.04
N SER A 200 -5.87 -50.93 -14.19
CA SER A 200 -5.65 -50.28 -15.49
C SER A 200 -4.91 -51.18 -16.48
N SER A 201 -3.99 -52.04 -16.01
CA SER A 201 -3.32 -53.05 -16.84
C SER A 201 -4.30 -54.11 -17.36
N GLU A 202 -5.29 -54.51 -16.56
CA GLU A 202 -6.36 -55.44 -16.98
C GLU A 202 -7.31 -54.79 -17.99
N LEU A 203 -7.69 -53.52 -17.82
CA LEU A 203 -8.47 -52.76 -18.82
C LEU A 203 -7.77 -52.69 -20.18
N LEU A 204 -6.45 -52.46 -20.21
CA LEU A 204 -5.65 -52.47 -21.46
C LEU A 204 -5.60 -53.87 -22.12
N LYS A 205 -5.54 -54.95 -21.33
CA LYS A 205 -5.62 -56.33 -21.85
C LYS A 205 -6.99 -56.61 -22.48
N ILE A 206 -8.07 -56.19 -21.82
CA ILE A 206 -9.44 -56.34 -22.35
C ILE A 206 -9.59 -55.59 -23.68
N TRP A 207 -9.14 -54.34 -23.77
CA TRP A 207 -9.27 -53.57 -25.02
C TRP A 207 -8.39 -54.07 -26.15
N SER A 208 -7.13 -54.46 -25.89
CA SER A 208 -6.27 -55.04 -26.93
C SER A 208 -6.85 -56.34 -27.51
N SER A 209 -7.58 -57.12 -26.72
CA SER A 209 -8.32 -58.31 -27.20
C SER A 209 -9.61 -57.99 -27.97
N SER A 210 -10.20 -56.80 -27.77
CA SER A 210 -11.54 -56.45 -28.28
C SER A 210 -11.58 -55.91 -29.71
N GLY A 211 -10.43 -55.48 -30.25
CA GLY A 211 -10.31 -54.86 -31.58
C GLY A 211 -10.99 -53.48 -31.74
N LYS A 212 -11.58 -52.93 -30.68
CA LYS A 212 -12.11 -51.55 -30.66
C LYS A 212 -11.00 -50.58 -30.23
N GLY A 213 -11.08 -49.34 -30.71
CA GLY A 213 -10.18 -48.27 -30.29
C GLY A 213 -10.28 -48.00 -28.79
N ILE A 214 -9.19 -47.52 -28.19
CA ILE A 214 -9.11 -47.15 -26.77
C ILE A 214 -10.08 -45.99 -26.50
N ASP A 215 -10.97 -46.14 -25.52
CA ASP A 215 -11.71 -45.02 -24.94
C ASP A 215 -10.79 -44.28 -23.97
N VAL A 216 -10.11 -43.28 -24.51
CA VAL A 216 -9.05 -42.54 -23.84
C VAL A 216 -9.56 -41.80 -22.59
N GLU A 217 -10.76 -41.23 -22.65
CA GLU A 217 -11.31 -40.44 -21.54
C GLU A 217 -11.62 -41.33 -20.33
N ASN A 218 -12.35 -42.43 -20.56
CA ASN A 218 -12.66 -43.39 -19.51
C ASN A 218 -11.39 -44.11 -18.97
N PHE A 219 -10.38 -44.31 -19.81
CA PHE A 219 -9.11 -44.87 -19.38
C PHE A 219 -8.35 -43.96 -18.40
N VAL A 220 -8.13 -42.71 -18.81
CA VAL A 220 -7.38 -41.73 -18.03
C VAL A 220 -8.10 -41.44 -16.71
N GLY A 221 -9.43 -41.37 -16.72
CA GLY A 221 -10.23 -41.25 -15.49
C GLY A 221 -10.06 -42.44 -14.53
N SER A 222 -10.07 -43.67 -15.05
CA SER A 222 -9.89 -44.90 -14.26
C SER A 222 -8.47 -45.03 -13.70
N LEU A 223 -7.46 -44.75 -14.51
CA LEU A 223 -6.05 -44.75 -14.14
C LEU A 223 -5.78 -43.73 -13.03
N LEU A 224 -6.29 -42.51 -13.17
CA LEU A 224 -6.15 -41.48 -12.14
C LEU A 224 -6.84 -41.86 -10.83
N TYR A 225 -8.01 -42.51 -10.88
CA TYR A 225 -8.69 -42.99 -9.69
C TYR A 225 -7.87 -44.07 -8.96
N GLU A 226 -7.33 -45.05 -9.70
CA GLU A 226 -6.43 -46.09 -9.16
C GLU A 226 -5.16 -45.47 -8.54
N LEU A 227 -4.53 -44.54 -9.25
CA LEU A 227 -3.32 -43.86 -8.76
C LEU A 227 -3.58 -43.00 -7.53
N VAL A 228 -4.68 -42.25 -7.49
CA VAL A 228 -5.06 -41.45 -6.31
C VAL A 228 -5.36 -42.36 -5.12
N ALA A 229 -6.03 -43.50 -5.32
CA ALA A 229 -6.27 -44.47 -4.26
C ALA A 229 -4.98 -45.09 -3.69
N LEU A 230 -4.01 -45.44 -4.57
CA LEU A 230 -2.68 -45.91 -4.18
C LEU A 230 -1.91 -44.82 -3.41
N HIS A 231 -1.81 -43.61 -3.96
CA HIS A 231 -1.05 -42.52 -3.36
C HIS A 231 -1.66 -42.02 -2.04
N ILE A 232 -3.00 -41.99 -1.88
CA ILE A 232 -3.64 -41.65 -0.58
C ILE A 232 -3.34 -42.70 0.50
N ALA A 233 -3.07 -43.96 0.13
CA ALA A 233 -2.61 -44.97 1.07
C ALA A 233 -1.14 -44.76 1.46
N ASP A 234 -0.26 -44.52 0.49
CA ASP A 234 1.19 -44.35 0.71
C ASP A 234 1.56 -43.01 1.37
N PHE A 235 0.84 -41.91 1.06
CA PHE A 235 1.03 -40.60 1.71
C PHE A 235 0.61 -40.59 3.20
N LYS A 236 0.09 -41.71 3.74
CA LYS A 236 -0.13 -41.93 5.18
C LYS A 236 0.99 -42.74 5.85
N ASP A 237 1.97 -43.28 5.13
CA ASP A 237 3.12 -43.98 5.72
C ASP A 237 4.19 -42.95 6.14
N PRO A 238 4.53 -42.83 7.45
CA PRO A 238 5.44 -41.79 7.97
C PRO A 238 6.88 -41.84 7.44
N LYS A 239 7.25 -42.83 6.61
CA LYS A 239 8.58 -42.90 5.96
C LYS A 239 8.80 -41.83 4.89
N TYR A 240 7.75 -41.36 4.22
CA TYR A 240 7.85 -40.31 3.19
C TYR A 240 7.80 -38.87 3.76
N LEU A 241 7.69 -38.74 5.09
CA LEU A 241 7.74 -37.48 5.82
C LEU A 241 9.15 -37.13 6.36
N GLN A 242 10.20 -37.87 5.97
CA GLN A 242 11.58 -37.57 6.35
C GLN A 242 12.46 -37.14 5.16
N PRO A 243 13.44 -36.23 5.36
CA PRO A 243 14.29 -35.75 4.28
C PRO A 243 15.31 -36.81 3.84
N GLY A 244 15.37 -37.08 2.54
CA GLY A 244 16.54 -37.69 1.89
C GLY A 244 16.25 -38.92 1.03
N THR A 245 16.16 -38.71 -0.29
CA THR A 245 16.98 -39.39 -1.33
C THR A 245 16.62 -38.90 -2.74
N PHE A 246 17.01 -37.67 -3.09
CA PHE A 246 17.22 -37.25 -4.49
C PHE A 246 18.48 -36.35 -4.55
N PRO A 247 19.19 -36.28 -5.70
CA PRO A 247 20.55 -35.72 -5.76
C PRO A 247 20.60 -34.21 -5.57
N ASP A 248 21.77 -33.72 -5.15
CA ASP A 248 22.04 -32.32 -4.81
C ASP A 248 21.79 -31.35 -5.97
N ASP A 249 20.74 -30.55 -5.82
CA ASP A 249 20.55 -29.24 -6.45
C ASP A 249 19.64 -28.41 -5.52
N ASP A 250 19.69 -27.07 -5.58
CA ASP A 250 19.03 -26.12 -4.64
C ASP A 250 17.47 -26.14 -4.64
N SER A 251 16.86 -27.17 -5.23
CA SER A 251 15.41 -27.40 -5.33
C SER A 251 14.83 -28.32 -4.24
N THR A 252 15.67 -28.85 -3.34
CA THR A 252 15.28 -29.93 -2.39
C THR A 252 14.36 -29.48 -1.23
N ASP A 253 14.22 -28.18 -0.98
CA ASP A 253 13.30 -27.58 0.02
C ASP A 253 11.80 -27.62 -0.38
N VAL A 254 11.43 -28.32 -1.46
CA VAL A 254 10.04 -28.33 -1.96
C VAL A 254 9.11 -29.22 -1.12
N LEU A 255 9.57 -30.38 -0.65
CA LEU A 255 8.73 -31.47 -0.12
C LEU A 255 8.87 -31.77 1.39
N THR A 256 9.86 -31.19 2.06
CA THR A 256 10.14 -31.39 3.49
C THR A 256 9.05 -30.76 4.38
N GLY A 257 8.00 -31.53 4.70
CA GLY A 257 6.89 -31.11 5.56
C GLY A 257 5.65 -30.57 4.84
N ALA A 258 5.46 -30.90 3.55
CA ALA A 258 4.23 -30.60 2.84
C ALA A 258 3.07 -31.51 3.31
N ASP A 259 1.86 -30.96 3.42
CA ASP A 259 0.64 -31.69 3.75
C ASP A 259 0.15 -32.55 2.57
N THR A 260 -0.63 -33.59 2.86
CA THR A 260 -1.12 -34.55 1.84
C THR A 260 -1.83 -33.87 0.65
N PRO A 261 -2.71 -32.86 0.84
CA PRO A 261 -3.29 -32.07 -0.26
C PRO A 261 -2.25 -31.33 -1.12
N SER A 262 -1.19 -30.79 -0.54
CA SER A 262 -0.08 -30.20 -1.30
C SER A 262 0.69 -31.24 -2.11
N LEU A 263 1.02 -32.39 -1.51
CA LEU A 263 1.71 -33.48 -2.20
C LEU A 263 0.92 -33.99 -3.41
N ILE A 264 -0.39 -34.23 -3.24
CA ILE A 264 -1.28 -34.64 -4.33
C ILE A 264 -1.35 -33.54 -5.41
N THR A 265 -1.45 -32.27 -5.02
CA THR A 265 -1.48 -31.16 -5.98
C THR A 265 -0.18 -31.06 -6.79
N TYR A 266 0.98 -31.17 -6.14
CA TYR A 266 2.29 -31.12 -6.82
C TYR A 266 2.49 -32.31 -7.77
N TRP A 267 2.02 -33.49 -7.40
CA TRP A 267 2.03 -34.67 -8.28
C TRP A 267 1.17 -34.47 -9.54
N PHE A 268 -0.01 -33.87 -9.42
CA PHE A 268 -0.82 -33.52 -10.59
C PHE A 268 -0.19 -32.41 -11.44
N LEU A 269 0.50 -31.43 -10.84
CA LEU A 269 1.23 -30.39 -11.58
C LEU A 269 2.40 -30.98 -12.39
N ASP A 270 3.12 -31.94 -11.82
CA ASP A 270 4.22 -32.68 -12.44
C ASP A 270 3.72 -33.54 -13.63
N ILE A 271 2.57 -34.22 -13.51
CA ILE A 271 1.90 -34.87 -14.65
C ILE A 271 1.49 -33.86 -15.72
N TYR A 272 0.92 -32.72 -15.30
CA TYR A 272 0.49 -31.66 -16.21
C TYR A 272 1.68 -31.10 -17.00
N GLU A 273 2.81 -30.83 -16.37
CA GLU A 273 4.06 -30.38 -17.01
C GLU A 273 4.61 -31.43 -17.98
N ARG A 274 4.77 -32.69 -17.55
CA ARG A 274 5.19 -33.79 -18.44
C ARG A 274 4.33 -33.93 -19.69
N SER A 275 3.03 -33.62 -19.60
CA SER A 275 2.13 -33.65 -20.78
C SER A 275 2.50 -32.60 -21.84
N TYR A 276 2.99 -31.41 -21.45
CA TYR A 276 3.52 -30.41 -22.38
C TYR A 276 4.94 -30.77 -22.85
N GLU A 277 5.77 -31.38 -22.00
CA GLU A 277 7.09 -31.86 -22.40
C GLU A 277 6.99 -32.90 -23.53
N GLN A 278 6.06 -33.85 -23.45
CA GLN A 278 5.78 -34.79 -24.55
C GLN A 278 5.35 -34.11 -25.84
N GLU A 279 4.53 -33.04 -25.76
CA GLU A 279 4.15 -32.26 -26.94
C GLU A 279 5.35 -31.52 -27.57
N ARG A 280 6.24 -30.98 -26.72
CA ARG A 280 7.45 -30.24 -27.13
C ARG A 280 8.57 -31.14 -27.67
N MET A 281 8.78 -32.31 -27.07
CA MET A 281 9.83 -33.26 -27.45
C MET A 281 9.47 -34.08 -28.70
N TYR A 282 8.19 -34.38 -28.93
CA TYR A 282 7.75 -35.25 -30.03
C TYR A 282 6.70 -34.61 -30.97
N PRO A 283 6.89 -33.36 -31.46
CA PRO A 283 5.85 -32.59 -32.15
C PRO A 283 5.29 -33.25 -33.42
N LYS A 284 6.04 -34.16 -34.07
CA LYS A 284 5.55 -34.94 -35.23
C LYS A 284 4.60 -36.09 -34.83
N ARG A 285 4.73 -36.66 -33.64
CA ARG A 285 3.85 -37.72 -33.10
C ARG A 285 2.65 -37.10 -32.37
N SER A 286 2.94 -36.12 -31.52
CA SER A 286 1.97 -35.25 -30.84
C SER A 286 1.16 -34.37 -31.81
N GLY A 287 1.54 -34.31 -33.08
CA GLY A 287 0.79 -33.65 -34.14
C GLY A 287 -0.50 -34.39 -34.58
N SER A 288 -0.61 -35.69 -34.31
CA SER A 288 -1.77 -36.51 -34.67
C SER A 288 -3.01 -36.20 -33.81
N ASN A 289 -4.21 -36.22 -34.41
CA ASN A 289 -5.44 -35.83 -33.71
C ASN A 289 -5.69 -36.63 -32.43
N GLN A 290 -5.57 -37.97 -32.50
CA GLN A 290 -5.74 -38.86 -31.33
C GLN A 290 -4.74 -38.56 -30.20
N MET A 291 -3.51 -38.15 -30.52
CA MET A 291 -2.51 -37.81 -29.51
C MET A 291 -2.76 -36.44 -28.87
N LYS A 292 -3.26 -35.47 -29.64
CA LYS A 292 -3.71 -34.18 -29.10
C LYS A 292 -4.90 -34.35 -28.17
N GLU A 293 -5.88 -35.16 -28.58
CA GLU A 293 -7.03 -35.51 -27.75
C GLU A 293 -6.57 -36.19 -26.44
N LEU A 294 -5.67 -37.18 -26.51
CA LEU A 294 -5.11 -37.83 -25.31
C LEU A 294 -4.42 -36.84 -24.36
N LEU A 295 -3.48 -36.02 -24.85
CA LEU A 295 -2.75 -35.07 -24.00
C LEU A 295 -3.66 -33.97 -23.45
N MET A 296 -4.70 -33.57 -24.20
CA MET A 296 -5.74 -32.64 -23.75
C MET A 296 -6.61 -33.26 -22.65
N HIS A 297 -7.09 -34.49 -22.81
CA HIS A 297 -7.86 -35.19 -21.78
C HIS A 297 -7.04 -35.44 -20.51
N ILE A 298 -5.74 -35.77 -20.62
CA ILE A 298 -4.84 -35.88 -19.45
C ILE A 298 -4.80 -34.56 -18.67
N ARG A 299 -4.55 -33.43 -19.36
CA ARG A 299 -4.53 -32.10 -18.73
C ARG A 299 -5.88 -31.77 -18.07
N GLN A 300 -6.97 -31.96 -18.80
CA GLN A 300 -8.32 -31.66 -18.32
C GLN A 300 -8.67 -32.50 -17.08
N GLN A 301 -8.32 -33.79 -17.06
CA GLN A 301 -8.53 -34.64 -15.88
C GLN A 301 -7.61 -34.23 -14.72
N CYS A 302 -6.36 -33.85 -14.96
CA CYS A 302 -5.51 -33.26 -13.90
C CYS A 302 -6.16 -31.98 -13.34
N THR A 303 -6.69 -31.09 -14.18
CA THR A 303 -7.45 -29.91 -13.73
C THR A 303 -8.69 -30.30 -12.92
N ASN A 304 -9.43 -31.34 -13.33
CA ASN A 304 -10.59 -31.86 -12.58
C ASN A 304 -10.18 -32.30 -11.17
N TYR A 305 -9.17 -33.17 -11.06
CA TYR A 305 -8.72 -33.73 -9.79
C TYR A 305 -8.07 -32.68 -8.87
N ILE A 306 -7.23 -31.78 -9.39
CA ILE A 306 -6.72 -30.62 -8.62
C ILE A 306 -7.90 -29.79 -8.08
N GLY A 307 -8.91 -29.54 -8.91
CA GLY A 307 -10.12 -28.84 -8.50
C GLY A 307 -10.91 -29.54 -7.40
N LEU A 308 -10.86 -30.88 -7.31
CA LEU A 308 -11.48 -31.66 -6.24
C LEU A 308 -10.62 -31.67 -4.96
N VAL A 309 -9.29 -31.74 -5.07
CA VAL A 309 -8.35 -31.61 -3.94
C VAL A 309 -8.54 -30.25 -3.24
N LEU A 310 -8.64 -29.16 -4.02
CA LEU A 310 -8.91 -27.81 -3.52
C LEU A 310 -10.35 -27.58 -3.03
N GLN A 311 -11.23 -28.57 -3.13
CA GLN A 311 -12.56 -28.62 -2.52
C GLN A 311 -12.60 -29.57 -1.31
N GLU A 312 -11.46 -30.01 -0.79
CA GLU A 312 -11.33 -30.92 0.35
C GLU A 312 -11.99 -32.30 0.12
N ALA A 313 -12.19 -32.69 -1.15
CA ALA A 313 -12.95 -33.90 -1.50
C ALA A 313 -12.22 -35.23 -1.17
N PHE A 314 -10.90 -35.19 -0.98
CA PHE A 314 -10.06 -36.37 -0.73
C PHE A 314 -9.50 -36.44 0.69
N CYS A 315 -9.19 -35.29 1.29
CA CYS A 315 -8.63 -35.13 2.64
C CYS A 315 -9.09 -33.77 3.18
N GLU A 316 -9.40 -33.71 4.47
CA GLU A 316 -9.56 -32.45 5.20
C GLU A 316 -8.18 -31.75 5.27
N THR A 317 -8.15 -30.42 5.09
CA THR A 317 -6.92 -29.62 5.16
C THR A 317 -6.76 -28.98 6.55
N ASP A 318 -5.73 -29.42 7.30
CA ASP A 318 -5.23 -28.67 8.46
C ASP A 318 -4.41 -27.42 8.04
N ALA A 319 -4.01 -27.34 6.77
CA ALA A 319 -3.16 -26.28 6.24
C ALA A 319 -3.92 -24.94 6.05
N VAL A 320 -3.39 -23.87 6.66
CA VAL A 320 -3.94 -22.50 6.58
C VAL A 320 -3.84 -21.88 5.18
N THR A 321 -3.02 -22.44 4.29
CA THR A 321 -2.69 -21.86 2.98
C THR A 321 -2.94 -22.84 1.84
N SER A 322 -3.39 -22.34 0.69
CA SER A 322 -3.61 -23.19 -0.50
C SER A 322 -2.31 -23.84 -1.01
N PRO A 323 -2.36 -25.12 -1.46
CA PRO A 323 -1.31 -25.77 -2.24
C PRO A 323 -0.77 -24.95 -3.43
N PHE A 324 -1.58 -24.06 -4.00
CA PHE A 324 -1.15 -23.18 -5.10
C PHE A 324 -0.21 -22.04 -4.69
N LEU A 325 -0.09 -21.71 -3.40
CA LEU A 325 0.67 -20.53 -2.96
C LEU A 325 2.17 -20.64 -3.32
N LYS A 326 2.82 -21.76 -2.99
CA LYS A 326 4.26 -21.97 -3.24
C LYS A 326 4.57 -22.07 -4.75
N PRO A 327 3.85 -22.86 -5.57
CA PRO A 327 4.01 -22.85 -7.03
C PRO A 327 3.77 -21.49 -7.69
N LEU A 328 2.78 -20.72 -7.22
CA LEU A 328 2.46 -19.41 -7.79
C LEU A 328 3.51 -18.36 -7.43
N LEU A 329 4.03 -18.38 -6.19
CA LEU A 329 5.16 -17.53 -5.77
C LEU A 329 6.49 -17.91 -6.41
N ASN A 330 6.65 -19.16 -6.85
CA ASN A 330 7.84 -19.65 -7.57
C ASN A 330 7.69 -19.59 -9.10
N GLN A 331 6.56 -19.08 -9.62
CA GLN A 331 6.22 -19.05 -11.06
C GLN A 331 6.16 -20.42 -11.76
N THR A 332 6.06 -21.52 -11.01
CA THR A 332 5.92 -22.88 -11.57
C THR A 332 4.48 -23.29 -11.83
N LEU A 333 3.49 -22.58 -11.26
CA LEU A 333 2.08 -22.87 -11.54
C LEU A 333 1.71 -22.51 -13.00
N PRO A 334 1.19 -23.44 -13.82
CA PRO A 334 0.73 -23.13 -15.17
C PRO A 334 -0.43 -22.12 -15.13
N MET A 335 -0.26 -20.96 -15.76
CA MET A 335 -1.31 -19.92 -15.79
C MET A 335 -2.60 -20.41 -16.48
N GLU A 336 -2.47 -21.31 -17.47
CA GLU A 336 -3.60 -21.93 -18.16
C GLU A 336 -4.49 -22.76 -17.22
N LEU A 337 -3.89 -23.54 -16.32
CA LEU A 337 -4.60 -24.30 -15.27
C LEU A 337 -5.34 -23.37 -14.31
N LEU A 338 -4.70 -22.27 -13.87
CA LEU A 338 -5.32 -21.29 -12.99
C LEU A 338 -6.52 -20.60 -13.66
N LEU A 339 -6.40 -20.28 -14.96
CA LEU A 339 -7.50 -19.74 -15.76
C LEU A 339 -8.63 -20.76 -15.95
N GLU A 340 -8.33 -22.02 -16.27
CA GLU A 340 -9.34 -23.08 -16.44
C GLU A 340 -10.15 -23.29 -15.15
N LEU A 341 -9.48 -23.43 -14.00
CA LEU A 341 -10.12 -23.53 -12.68
C LEU A 341 -10.96 -22.29 -12.34
N THR A 342 -10.45 -21.10 -12.66
CA THR A 342 -11.20 -19.85 -12.47
C THR A 342 -12.47 -19.86 -13.33
N MET A 343 -12.37 -20.18 -14.62
CA MET A 343 -13.48 -20.20 -15.57
C MET A 343 -14.51 -21.30 -15.27
N ARG A 344 -14.08 -22.41 -14.64
CA ARG A 344 -14.99 -23.44 -14.12
C ARG A 344 -15.79 -22.95 -12.90
N TYR A 345 -15.14 -22.32 -11.92
CA TYR A 345 -15.77 -22.06 -10.62
C TYR A 345 -16.37 -20.67 -10.43
N TYR A 346 -16.01 -19.64 -11.21
CA TYR A 346 -16.43 -18.24 -10.94
C TYR A 346 -17.95 -18.02 -10.84
N LYS A 347 -18.77 -18.83 -11.52
CA LYS A 347 -20.23 -18.76 -11.45
C LYS A 347 -20.76 -19.24 -10.08
N ASN A 348 -20.11 -20.23 -9.45
CA ASN A 348 -20.47 -20.73 -8.12
C ASN A 348 -19.58 -20.07 -7.06
N LYS A 349 -20.06 -18.95 -6.51
CA LYS A 349 -19.32 -18.17 -5.50
C LYS A 349 -18.94 -18.97 -4.24
N ALA A 350 -19.71 -19.99 -3.86
CA ALA A 350 -19.39 -20.81 -2.69
C ALA A 350 -18.16 -21.68 -2.97
N THR A 351 -18.19 -22.48 -4.04
CA THR A 351 -17.04 -23.29 -4.48
C THR A 351 -15.81 -22.43 -4.79
N PHE A 352 -15.99 -21.29 -5.47
CA PHE A 352 -14.89 -20.35 -5.72
C PHE A 352 -14.27 -19.81 -4.41
N LYS A 353 -15.09 -19.55 -3.38
CA LYS A 353 -14.59 -19.16 -2.05
C LYS A 353 -13.76 -20.27 -1.42
N THR A 354 -14.23 -21.52 -1.43
CA THR A 354 -13.48 -22.68 -0.89
C THR A 354 -12.12 -22.84 -1.60
N VAL A 355 -12.13 -22.93 -2.94
CA VAL A 355 -10.92 -23.20 -3.74
C VAL A 355 -9.86 -22.09 -3.61
N PHE A 356 -10.28 -20.81 -3.60
CA PHE A 356 -9.34 -19.70 -3.76
C PHE A 356 -9.16 -18.78 -2.53
N SER A 357 -10.00 -18.86 -1.49
CA SER A 357 -9.76 -18.04 -0.27
C SER A 357 -8.44 -18.41 0.42
N PRO A 358 -8.07 -19.70 0.62
CA PRO A 358 -6.80 -20.07 1.23
C PRO A 358 -5.58 -19.61 0.41
N LEU A 359 -5.73 -19.42 -0.91
CA LEU A 359 -4.68 -18.87 -1.77
C LEU A 359 -4.49 -17.37 -1.50
N ILE A 360 -5.56 -16.58 -1.54
CA ILE A 360 -5.46 -15.13 -1.36
C ILE A 360 -5.17 -14.74 0.10
N LEU A 361 -5.59 -15.55 1.08
CA LEU A 361 -5.21 -15.40 2.49
C LEU A 361 -3.75 -15.79 2.71
N GLY A 362 -3.28 -16.89 2.12
CA GLY A 362 -1.86 -17.26 2.15
C GLY A 362 -0.95 -16.18 1.54
N LEU A 363 -1.40 -15.54 0.46
CA LEU A 363 -0.72 -14.39 -0.14
C LEU A 363 -0.68 -13.17 0.81
N TRP A 364 -1.78 -12.90 1.53
CA TRP A 364 -1.84 -11.85 2.56
C TRP A 364 -0.89 -12.15 3.72
N HIS A 365 -0.87 -13.39 4.23
CA HIS A 365 0.08 -13.83 5.25
C HIS A 365 1.52 -13.63 4.80
N ARG A 366 1.87 -14.08 3.58
CA ARG A 366 3.21 -13.91 3.00
C ARG A 366 3.61 -12.43 2.90
N MET A 367 2.68 -11.56 2.53
CA MET A 367 2.92 -10.12 2.41
C MET A 367 3.18 -9.42 3.75
N ARG A 368 2.68 -9.96 4.88
CA ARG A 368 3.00 -9.41 6.23
C ARG A 368 4.50 -9.44 6.56
N GLU A 369 5.28 -10.26 5.86
CA GLU A 369 6.75 -10.37 5.98
C GLU A 369 7.51 -9.67 4.83
N GLY A 370 6.77 -9.01 3.94
CA GLY A 370 7.27 -8.34 2.76
C GLY A 370 8.14 -7.14 3.15
N SER A 371 9.42 -7.21 2.79
CA SER A 371 10.36 -6.09 2.86
C SER A 371 11.11 -5.97 1.54
N ILE A 372 11.63 -4.77 1.27
CA ILE A 372 12.62 -4.51 0.22
C ILE A 372 13.92 -5.26 0.56
N LEU A 373 14.27 -5.37 1.85
CA LEU A 373 15.37 -6.20 2.31
C LEU A 373 15.09 -7.68 2.00
N GLY A 374 15.96 -8.29 1.19
CA GLY A 374 15.80 -9.67 0.71
C GLY A 374 14.67 -9.87 -0.30
N ASN A 375 14.19 -8.81 -0.96
CA ASN A 375 13.23 -8.87 -2.07
C ASN A 375 11.93 -9.68 -1.78
N ARG A 376 11.47 -9.71 -0.52
CA ARG A 376 10.34 -10.58 -0.12
C ARG A 376 8.95 -10.04 -0.48
N HIS A 377 8.89 -8.87 -1.13
CA HIS A 377 7.67 -8.14 -1.41
C HIS A 377 7.24 -8.19 -2.89
N ARG A 378 8.17 -8.22 -3.86
CA ARG A 378 7.85 -8.19 -5.30
C ARG A 378 6.97 -9.35 -5.74
N MET A 379 7.35 -10.60 -5.42
CA MET A 379 6.58 -11.78 -5.86
C MET A 379 5.13 -11.79 -5.33
N PRO A 380 4.86 -11.56 -4.02
CA PRO A 380 3.49 -11.44 -3.54
C PRO A 380 2.68 -10.30 -4.20
N LEU A 381 3.29 -9.14 -4.45
CA LEU A 381 2.65 -8.00 -5.14
C LEU A 381 2.32 -8.33 -6.60
N MET A 382 3.26 -8.93 -7.34
CA MET A 382 3.06 -9.31 -8.73
C MET A 382 1.96 -10.37 -8.85
N VAL A 383 1.96 -11.38 -7.97
CA VAL A 383 0.90 -12.40 -7.91
C VAL A 383 -0.46 -11.77 -7.61
N LEU A 384 -0.56 -10.85 -6.64
CA LEU A 384 -1.81 -10.14 -6.37
C LEU A 384 -2.31 -9.36 -7.61
N GLN A 385 -1.40 -8.70 -8.33
CA GLN A 385 -1.72 -7.99 -9.56
C GLN A 385 -2.24 -8.94 -10.65
N GLN A 386 -1.54 -10.06 -10.89
CA GLN A 386 -1.93 -11.08 -11.86
C GLN A 386 -3.33 -11.64 -11.54
N LEU A 387 -3.58 -12.04 -10.29
CA LEU A 387 -4.89 -12.53 -9.86
C LEU A 387 -6.00 -11.49 -10.10
N CYS A 388 -5.76 -10.22 -9.74
CA CYS A 388 -6.72 -9.14 -9.98
C CYS A 388 -6.95 -8.85 -11.48
N ASP A 389 -6.00 -9.19 -12.34
CA ASP A 389 -6.06 -8.99 -13.79
C ASP A 389 -6.77 -10.12 -14.56
N ILE A 390 -7.02 -11.27 -13.92
CA ILE A 390 -7.85 -12.34 -14.47
C ILE A 390 -9.31 -11.87 -14.64
N ARG A 391 -9.87 -12.15 -15.81
CA ARG A 391 -11.24 -11.77 -16.23
C ARG A 391 -12.05 -13.01 -16.59
N ALA A 392 -13.36 -12.94 -16.36
CA ALA A 392 -14.31 -14.00 -16.66
C ALA A 392 -15.63 -13.45 -17.23
N GLY A 393 -16.47 -14.36 -17.73
CA GLY A 393 -17.73 -14.06 -18.39
C GLY A 393 -17.58 -13.59 -19.84
N ASP A 394 -18.67 -13.66 -20.60
CA ASP A 394 -18.67 -13.52 -22.06
C ASP A 394 -18.17 -12.15 -22.55
N ASN A 395 -18.36 -11.11 -21.73
CA ASN A 395 -17.89 -9.74 -21.99
C ASN A 395 -16.54 -9.41 -21.32
N GLY A 396 -15.92 -10.35 -20.59
CA GLY A 396 -14.67 -10.14 -19.86
C GLY A 396 -14.74 -9.06 -18.76
N THR A 397 -15.93 -8.73 -18.27
CA THR A 397 -16.18 -7.64 -17.30
C THR A 397 -16.06 -8.08 -15.84
N ILE A 398 -16.24 -9.38 -15.55
CA ILE A 398 -16.16 -9.93 -14.20
C ILE A 398 -14.68 -10.16 -13.86
N ARG A 399 -14.27 -9.80 -12.63
CA ARG A 399 -12.93 -10.08 -12.10
C ARG A 399 -13.05 -10.96 -10.84
N PRO A 400 -13.05 -12.31 -10.98
CA PRO A 400 -13.40 -13.22 -9.90
C PRO A 400 -12.56 -13.06 -8.63
N PHE A 401 -11.25 -12.81 -8.77
CA PHE A 401 -10.37 -12.58 -7.61
C PHE A 401 -10.60 -11.21 -6.96
N ALA A 402 -10.90 -10.16 -7.73
CA ALA A 402 -11.26 -8.87 -7.16
C ALA A 402 -12.56 -8.98 -6.34
N ASP A 403 -13.56 -9.70 -6.87
CA ASP A 403 -14.77 -10.08 -6.14
C ASP A 403 -14.44 -10.84 -4.85
N LEU A 404 -13.62 -11.90 -4.94
CA LEU A 404 -13.26 -12.71 -3.79
C LEU A 404 -12.52 -11.91 -2.70
N ILE A 405 -11.58 -11.04 -3.08
CA ILE A 405 -10.84 -10.14 -2.18
C ILE A 405 -11.81 -9.21 -1.45
N ALA A 406 -12.71 -8.54 -2.17
CA ALA A 406 -13.69 -7.61 -1.59
C ALA A 406 -14.81 -8.31 -0.78
N HIS A 407 -14.81 -9.64 -0.72
CA HIS A 407 -15.72 -10.44 0.12
C HIS A 407 -15.00 -11.20 1.24
N GLN A 408 -13.67 -11.00 1.43
CA GLN A 408 -12.98 -11.50 2.61
C GLN A 408 -13.42 -10.74 3.86
N GLU A 409 -13.50 -11.44 4.99
CA GLU A 409 -13.95 -10.88 6.28
C GLU A 409 -12.95 -9.85 6.81
N ASN A 410 -11.66 -10.02 6.53
CA ASN A 410 -10.61 -9.06 6.84
C ASN A 410 -10.45 -7.94 5.80
N PHE A 411 -11.32 -7.82 4.77
CA PHE A 411 -11.21 -6.75 3.78
C PHE A 411 -11.33 -5.36 4.41
N ILE A 412 -12.37 -5.15 5.23
CA ILE A 412 -12.49 -3.99 6.14
C ILE A 412 -12.77 -4.56 7.55
N PRO A 413 -11.76 -4.72 8.42
CA PRO A 413 -11.96 -5.22 9.77
C PRO A 413 -12.92 -4.32 10.58
N SER A 414 -13.73 -4.95 11.43
CA SER A 414 -14.51 -4.26 12.46
C SER A 414 -13.59 -3.53 13.44
N ILE A 415 -13.98 -2.35 13.89
CA ILE A 415 -13.27 -1.60 14.93
C ILE A 415 -13.43 -2.34 16.26
N LEU A 416 -12.33 -2.75 16.91
CA LEU A 416 -12.37 -3.44 18.20
C LEU A 416 -11.90 -2.54 19.35
N ASN A 417 -10.95 -1.64 19.11
CA ASN A 417 -10.46 -0.70 20.11
C ASN A 417 -10.22 0.73 19.55
N LYS A 418 -9.61 1.62 20.35
CA LYS A 418 -9.36 3.03 19.97
C LYS A 418 -8.36 3.18 18.81
N SER A 419 -7.41 2.26 18.68
CA SER A 419 -6.41 2.21 17.63
C SER A 419 -6.96 1.69 16.29
N ALA A 420 -8.15 2.16 15.90
CA ALA A 420 -8.88 1.70 14.72
C ALA A 420 -8.08 1.85 13.41
N GLY A 421 -7.20 2.85 13.33
CA GLY A 421 -6.28 3.05 12.22
C GLY A 421 -5.19 1.97 12.17
N HIS A 422 -4.50 1.74 13.29
CA HIS A 422 -3.48 0.68 13.40
C HIS A 422 -4.08 -0.73 13.20
N GLU A 423 -5.28 -1.00 13.74
CA GLU A 423 -6.03 -2.26 13.49
C GLU A 423 -6.25 -2.50 12.00
N LEU A 424 -6.74 -1.49 11.28
CA LEU A 424 -6.94 -1.56 9.83
C LEU A 424 -5.61 -1.79 9.10
N GLY A 425 -4.54 -1.09 9.47
CA GLY A 425 -3.21 -1.25 8.88
C GLY A 425 -2.60 -2.65 9.06
N ARG A 426 -2.95 -3.37 10.12
CA ARG A 426 -2.42 -4.72 10.42
C ARG A 426 -3.31 -5.86 9.92
N VAL A 427 -4.63 -5.71 10.01
CA VAL A 427 -5.60 -6.79 9.72
C VAL A 427 -6.23 -6.66 8.34
N GLY A 428 -6.32 -5.44 7.79
CA GLY A 428 -6.94 -5.16 6.50
C GLY A 428 -6.31 -5.97 5.36
N TYR A 429 -7.13 -6.54 4.49
CA TYR A 429 -6.64 -7.42 3.41
C TYR A 429 -5.64 -6.71 2.48
N LEU A 430 -5.91 -5.49 2.04
CA LEU A 430 -4.97 -4.77 1.17
C LEU A 430 -3.80 -4.14 1.95
N SER A 431 -3.87 -4.08 3.27
CA SER A 431 -2.99 -3.21 4.07
C SER A 431 -1.52 -3.66 4.14
N PRO A 432 -1.17 -4.96 4.27
CA PRO A 432 0.22 -5.41 4.13
C PRO A 432 0.83 -5.10 2.77
N PHE A 433 0.03 -5.09 1.69
CA PHE A 433 0.52 -4.76 0.34
C PHE A 433 0.85 -3.26 0.19
N PHE A 434 0.15 -2.39 0.93
CA PHE A 434 0.55 -0.98 1.13
C PHE A 434 1.71 -0.82 2.15
N GLY A 435 2.03 -1.86 2.91
CA GLY A 435 2.95 -1.83 4.05
C GLY A 435 4.44 -1.70 3.73
N VAL A 436 4.84 -1.91 2.46
CA VAL A 436 6.26 -1.86 2.05
C VAL A 436 6.79 -0.44 2.18
N SER A 437 7.83 -0.25 2.99
CA SER A 437 8.37 1.06 3.33
C SER A 437 9.90 1.01 3.45
N ILE A 438 10.54 2.17 3.25
CA ILE A 438 11.96 2.38 3.56
C ILE A 438 12.16 3.24 4.81
N ILE A 439 11.06 3.71 5.43
CA ILE A 439 11.11 4.58 6.61
C ILE A 439 11.52 3.74 7.81
N CYS A 440 12.46 4.27 8.60
CA CYS A 440 13.07 3.56 9.71
C CYS A 440 12.09 3.07 10.79
N GLU A 441 10.97 3.77 11.01
CA GLU A 441 9.89 3.34 11.91
C GLU A 441 9.18 2.06 11.43
N ASP A 442 9.17 1.80 10.11
CA ASP A 442 8.52 0.64 9.49
C ASP A 442 9.48 -0.55 9.33
N ASP A 443 10.71 -0.31 8.85
CA ASP A 443 11.77 -1.33 8.74
C ASP A 443 13.12 -0.80 9.25
N ILE A 444 13.40 -1.07 10.53
CA ILE A 444 14.65 -0.69 11.20
C ILE A 444 15.86 -1.38 10.55
N LYS A 445 15.73 -2.64 10.09
CA LYS A 445 16.87 -3.42 9.56
C LYS A 445 17.33 -2.87 8.22
N LEU A 446 16.37 -2.57 7.33
CA LEU A 446 16.63 -1.85 6.09
C LEU A 446 17.27 -0.50 6.38
N ALA A 447 16.73 0.27 7.34
CA ALA A 447 17.28 1.57 7.65
C ALA A 447 18.69 1.53 8.27
N GLU A 448 19.03 0.50 9.05
CA GLU A 448 20.40 0.31 9.56
C GLU A 448 21.40 -0.01 8.45
N GLN A 449 20.97 -0.69 7.38
CA GLN A 449 21.83 -0.98 6.22
C GLN A 449 22.04 0.25 5.32
N PHE A 450 21.00 1.06 5.09
CA PHE A 450 21.03 2.12 4.08
C PHE A 450 21.15 3.57 4.62
N PHE A 451 20.84 3.82 5.89
CA PHE A 451 20.78 5.18 6.47
C PHE A 451 21.58 5.36 7.78
N ALA A 452 22.35 4.37 8.21
CA ALA A 452 23.22 4.50 9.39
C ALA A 452 24.49 5.33 9.11
N GLU A 453 25.12 5.83 10.17
CA GLU A 453 26.39 6.58 10.09
C GLU A 453 27.48 5.73 9.42
N GLY A 454 27.97 6.18 8.26
CA GLY A 454 28.95 5.44 7.44
C GLY A 454 28.38 4.81 6.16
N ALA A 455 27.05 4.77 6.00
CA ALA A 455 26.44 4.48 4.71
C ALA A 455 26.82 5.54 3.65
N SER A 456 26.92 5.13 2.39
CA SER A 456 27.42 5.96 1.28
C SER A 456 26.61 7.25 1.07
N SER A 457 27.20 8.24 0.40
CA SER A 457 26.63 9.57 0.17
C SER A 457 25.14 9.54 -0.20
N GLU A 458 24.34 10.32 0.54
CA GLU A 458 22.86 10.24 0.59
C GLU A 458 22.16 10.14 -0.78
N GLY A 459 22.72 10.75 -1.84
CA GLY A 459 22.15 10.72 -3.19
C GLY A 459 22.26 9.37 -3.94
N LEU A 460 23.32 8.58 -3.74
CA LEU A 460 23.54 7.34 -4.51
C LEU A 460 22.64 6.18 -4.03
N VAL A 461 22.39 6.11 -2.72
CA VAL A 461 21.60 5.03 -2.10
C VAL A 461 20.09 5.26 -2.24
N CYS A 462 19.64 6.52 -2.29
CA CYS A 462 18.21 6.82 -2.31
C CYS A 462 17.51 6.44 -3.63
N LYS A 463 18.18 6.56 -4.79
CA LYS A 463 17.48 6.42 -6.08
C LYS A 463 16.98 4.98 -6.37
N PRO A 464 17.75 3.90 -6.13
CA PRO A 464 17.24 2.54 -6.24
C PRO A 464 16.05 2.28 -5.31
N LEU A 465 16.13 2.73 -4.05
CA LEU A 465 15.04 2.60 -3.06
C LEU A 465 13.77 3.38 -3.47
N GLN A 466 13.92 4.58 -4.04
CA GLN A 466 12.81 5.36 -4.59
C GLN A 466 12.16 4.68 -5.80
N ASN A 467 12.96 4.14 -6.71
CA ASN A 467 12.47 3.39 -7.87
C ASN A 467 11.68 2.14 -7.43
N GLU A 468 12.15 1.43 -6.39
CA GLU A 468 11.45 0.27 -5.84
C GLU A 468 10.12 0.65 -5.19
N LEU A 469 10.07 1.74 -4.41
CA LEU A 469 8.81 2.25 -3.87
C LEU A 469 7.83 2.65 -4.99
N GLU A 470 8.31 3.20 -6.09
CA GLU A 470 7.45 3.54 -7.24
C GLU A 470 6.95 2.29 -7.98
N TYR A 471 7.74 1.21 -8.04
CA TYR A 471 7.28 -0.11 -8.49
C TYR A 471 6.13 -0.63 -7.60
N VAL A 472 6.29 -0.58 -6.26
CA VAL A 472 5.23 -0.98 -5.31
C VAL A 472 3.98 -0.13 -5.51
N ARG A 473 4.11 1.20 -5.54
CA ARG A 473 3.00 2.16 -5.67
C ARG A 473 2.25 1.99 -6.99
N SER A 474 2.97 1.84 -8.10
CA SER A 474 2.37 1.64 -9.42
C SER A 474 1.68 0.28 -9.53
N THR A 475 2.21 -0.77 -8.89
CA THR A 475 1.58 -2.10 -8.82
C THR A 475 0.32 -2.08 -7.95
N MET A 476 0.37 -1.43 -6.78
CA MET A 476 -0.82 -1.25 -5.93
C MET A 476 -1.88 -0.37 -6.58
N HIS A 477 -1.50 0.64 -7.36
CA HIS A 477 -2.44 1.39 -8.19
C HIS A 477 -3.16 0.48 -9.20
N LYS A 478 -2.45 -0.43 -9.89
CA LYS A 478 -3.09 -1.40 -10.82
C LYS A 478 -4.06 -2.33 -10.07
N VAL A 479 -3.67 -2.87 -8.92
CA VAL A 479 -4.53 -3.73 -8.08
C VAL A 479 -5.81 -2.98 -7.68
N VAL A 480 -5.68 -1.80 -7.09
CA VAL A 480 -6.83 -0.99 -6.65
C VAL A 480 -7.69 -0.56 -7.84
N HIS A 481 -7.09 -0.14 -8.96
CA HIS A 481 -7.82 0.18 -10.19
C HIS A 481 -8.57 -1.04 -10.74
N SER A 482 -7.99 -2.25 -10.70
CA SER A 482 -8.66 -3.47 -11.13
C SER A 482 -9.88 -3.77 -10.24
N ILE A 483 -9.78 -3.61 -8.91
CA ILE A 483 -10.93 -3.76 -7.99
C ILE A 483 -11.97 -2.65 -8.18
N LEU A 484 -11.57 -1.39 -8.43
CA LEU A 484 -12.50 -0.29 -8.73
C LEU A 484 -13.17 -0.43 -10.10
N SER A 485 -12.52 -1.07 -11.07
CA SER A 485 -13.07 -1.27 -12.41
C SER A 485 -14.25 -2.24 -12.41
N ASN A 486 -14.22 -3.27 -11.55
CA ASN A 486 -15.30 -4.24 -11.43
C ASN A 486 -16.50 -3.66 -10.64
N GLN A 487 -17.70 -3.80 -11.20
CA GLN A 487 -18.90 -3.10 -10.73
C GLN A 487 -19.34 -3.58 -9.33
N SER A 488 -19.26 -4.88 -9.05
CA SER A 488 -19.65 -5.50 -7.77
C SER A 488 -18.73 -5.16 -6.60
N THR A 489 -17.53 -4.63 -6.88
CA THR A 489 -16.49 -4.36 -5.86
C THR A 489 -16.16 -2.88 -5.71
N ARG A 490 -16.57 -2.03 -6.65
CA ARG A 490 -16.26 -0.59 -6.67
C ARG A 490 -16.64 0.10 -5.36
N GLU A 491 -17.88 -0.02 -4.91
CA GLU A 491 -18.38 0.61 -3.68
C GLU A 491 -17.62 0.14 -2.44
N LYS A 492 -17.33 -1.16 -2.34
CA LYS A 492 -16.56 -1.74 -1.24
C LYS A 492 -15.12 -1.22 -1.21
N CYS A 493 -14.49 -1.09 -2.37
CA CYS A 493 -13.12 -0.56 -2.47
C CYS A 493 -13.07 0.95 -2.17
N ILE A 494 -14.04 1.73 -2.65
CA ILE A 494 -14.23 3.13 -2.24
C ILE A 494 -14.39 3.22 -0.72
N LYS A 495 -15.25 2.38 -0.12
CA LYS A 495 -15.45 2.33 1.33
C LYS A 495 -14.15 2.00 2.07
N PHE A 496 -13.39 0.98 1.64
CA PHE A 496 -12.08 0.64 2.21
C PHE A 496 -11.14 1.86 2.18
N LEU A 497 -11.02 2.53 1.04
CA LEU A 497 -10.19 3.72 0.88
C LEU A 497 -10.62 4.88 1.80
N SER A 498 -11.93 5.13 1.96
CA SER A 498 -12.44 6.13 2.90
C SER A 498 -12.21 5.75 4.37
N GLU A 499 -12.34 4.47 4.73
CA GLU A 499 -12.09 3.97 6.09
C GLU A 499 -10.60 4.08 6.47
N VAL A 500 -9.68 3.89 5.52
CA VAL A 500 -8.24 4.15 5.73
C VAL A 500 -8.01 5.60 6.16
N LEU A 501 -8.64 6.58 5.50
CA LEU A 501 -8.46 7.99 5.85
C LEU A 501 -9.19 8.35 7.15
N ASN A 502 -10.47 7.98 7.27
CA ASN A 502 -11.31 8.36 8.42
C ASN A 502 -10.79 7.79 9.75
N ARG A 503 -10.34 6.53 9.79
CA ARG A 503 -9.76 5.91 11.00
C ARG A 503 -8.38 6.45 11.37
N ASN A 504 -7.70 7.13 10.45
CA ASN A 504 -6.38 7.72 10.66
C ASN A 504 -6.40 9.26 10.71
N SER A 505 -7.59 9.87 10.68
CA SER A 505 -7.79 11.32 10.80
C SER A 505 -7.08 11.94 12.01
N SER A 506 -6.91 11.17 13.09
CA SER A 506 -6.21 11.65 14.29
C SER A 506 -4.72 12.00 14.08
N ARG A 507 -4.11 11.58 12.95
CA ARG A 507 -2.76 11.99 12.52
C ARG A 507 -2.61 13.50 12.32
N THR A 508 -3.70 14.23 12.05
CA THR A 508 -3.70 15.69 11.82
C THR A 508 -3.64 16.49 13.12
N LYS A 509 -3.88 15.85 14.28
CA LYS A 509 -3.78 16.50 15.60
C LYS A 509 -2.34 16.93 15.88
N ILE A 510 -2.18 18.11 16.49
CA ILE A 510 -0.88 18.65 16.94
C ILE A 510 -0.09 17.61 17.76
N GLN A 511 -0.79 16.86 18.62
CA GLN A 511 -0.27 15.71 19.36
C GLN A 511 -1.12 14.48 19.03
N SER A 512 -0.75 13.77 17.96
CA SER A 512 -1.30 12.47 17.59
C SER A 512 -0.61 11.35 18.37
N ASP A 513 -1.36 10.36 18.87
CA ASP A 513 -0.76 9.12 19.35
C ASP A 513 -0.44 8.23 18.14
N ARG A 514 0.86 7.91 17.96
CA ARG A 514 1.32 7.03 16.88
C ARG A 514 0.77 5.62 17.00
N ARG A 515 0.41 5.16 18.21
CA ARG A 515 -0.13 3.82 18.47
C ARG A 515 -1.59 3.65 18.05
N GLU A 516 -2.31 4.74 17.80
CA GLU A 516 -3.70 4.70 17.32
C GLU A 516 -3.79 4.56 15.80
N ASN A 517 -2.71 4.89 15.08
CA ASN A 517 -2.72 5.15 13.64
C ASN A 517 -1.77 4.21 12.87
N ILE A 518 -1.94 4.19 11.55
CA ILE A 518 -0.94 3.68 10.60
C ILE A 518 0.24 4.66 10.55
N THR A 519 1.45 4.11 10.46
CA THR A 519 2.73 4.82 10.31
C THR A 519 2.84 5.56 8.98
N ASP A 520 3.87 6.40 8.85
CA ASP A 520 3.99 7.33 7.72
C ASP A 520 4.21 6.63 6.37
N GLY A 521 5.01 5.56 6.30
CA GLY A 521 5.33 4.87 5.04
C GLY A 521 4.12 4.31 4.30
N PRO A 522 3.31 3.46 4.94
CA PRO A 522 2.11 2.92 4.31
C PRO A 522 1.09 4.01 3.97
N MET A 523 0.95 5.06 4.81
CA MET A 523 0.08 6.21 4.53
C MET A 523 0.52 7.01 3.30
N LEU A 524 1.84 7.20 3.10
CA LEU A 524 2.38 7.81 1.89
C LEU A 524 2.21 6.92 0.64
N ASN A 525 2.18 5.60 0.78
CA ASN A 525 1.84 4.69 -0.32
C ASN A 525 0.36 4.77 -0.70
N TYR A 526 -0.55 4.84 0.28
CA TYR A 526 -1.98 5.11 0.01
C TYR A 526 -2.14 6.43 -0.73
N LEU A 527 -1.51 7.51 -0.26
CA LEU A 527 -1.52 8.81 -0.91
C LEU A 527 -1.03 8.75 -2.37
N SER A 528 0.07 8.05 -2.64
CA SER A 528 0.55 7.91 -4.02
C SER A 528 -0.44 7.17 -4.92
N VAL A 529 -1.20 6.18 -4.40
CA VAL A 529 -2.27 5.52 -5.16
C VAL A 529 -3.46 6.46 -5.38
N PHE A 530 -3.87 7.23 -4.37
CA PHE A 530 -4.90 8.27 -4.51
C PHE A 530 -4.52 9.30 -5.60
N GLN A 531 -3.29 9.81 -5.59
CA GLN A 531 -2.76 10.72 -6.62
C GLN A 531 -2.87 10.11 -8.03
N LEU A 532 -2.44 8.85 -8.21
CA LEU A 532 -2.50 8.16 -9.49
C LEU A 532 -3.93 7.92 -9.98
N LEU A 533 -4.87 7.61 -9.08
CA LEU A 533 -6.30 7.46 -9.40
C LEU A 533 -6.93 8.81 -9.81
N SER A 534 -6.59 9.90 -9.12
CA SER A 534 -7.13 11.24 -9.41
C SER A 534 -6.49 11.92 -10.63
N PHE A 535 -5.33 11.47 -11.11
CA PHE A 535 -4.56 12.14 -12.18
C PHE A 535 -5.33 12.40 -13.47
N LYS A 536 -6.36 11.59 -13.78
CA LYS A 536 -7.22 11.76 -14.98
C LYS A 536 -8.59 12.39 -14.68
N VAL A 537 -8.85 12.83 -13.45
CA VAL A 537 -10.08 13.52 -13.08
C VAL A 537 -10.02 14.95 -13.60
N LYS A 538 -11.02 15.35 -14.38
CA LYS A 538 -11.19 16.74 -14.83
C LYS A 538 -12.06 17.49 -13.82
N LEU A 539 -11.66 18.71 -13.47
CA LEU A 539 -12.41 19.59 -12.54
C LEU A 539 -13.88 19.77 -12.95
N THR A 540 -14.18 19.85 -14.25
CA THR A 540 -15.55 19.94 -14.78
C THR A 540 -16.45 18.72 -14.50
N LYS A 541 -15.92 17.64 -13.92
CA LYS A 541 -16.69 16.46 -13.47
C LYS A 541 -16.84 16.38 -11.94
N ILE A 542 -16.33 17.38 -11.21
CA ILE A 542 -16.38 17.44 -9.75
C ILE A 542 -17.61 18.28 -9.36
N ASP A 543 -18.46 17.72 -8.51
CA ASP A 543 -19.53 18.50 -7.87
C ASP A 543 -18.93 19.29 -6.68
N PRO A 544 -18.95 20.63 -6.71
CA PRO A 544 -18.39 21.44 -5.64
C PRO A 544 -19.26 21.46 -4.37
N TYR A 545 -20.52 21.00 -4.43
CA TYR A 545 -21.38 20.87 -3.25
C TYR A 545 -21.14 19.55 -2.49
N TYR A 546 -20.38 18.60 -3.04
CA TYR A 546 -20.12 17.30 -2.43
C TYR A 546 -19.61 17.32 -0.97
N PRO A 547 -18.72 18.26 -0.52
CA PRO A 547 -18.30 18.35 0.88
C PRO A 547 -19.45 18.54 1.89
N PHE A 548 -20.60 19.04 1.41
CA PHE A 548 -21.78 19.36 2.20
C PHE A 548 -22.90 18.32 2.03
N SER A 549 -22.71 17.36 1.12
CA SER A 549 -23.68 16.30 0.85
C SER A 549 -23.80 15.35 2.04
N PRO A 550 -25.02 14.91 2.41
CA PRO A 550 -25.23 13.86 3.42
C PRO A 550 -24.48 12.57 3.13
N ASN A 551 -24.14 12.32 1.86
CA ASN A 551 -23.42 11.14 1.38
C ASN A 551 -21.90 11.37 1.23
N CYS A 552 -21.36 12.47 1.76
CA CYS A 552 -19.92 12.72 1.74
C CYS A 552 -19.18 11.65 2.57
N LEU A 553 -18.19 10.99 1.97
CA LEU A 553 -17.37 9.97 2.64
C LEU A 553 -16.26 10.55 3.53
N VAL A 554 -16.07 11.89 3.49
CA VAL A 554 -15.09 12.63 4.27
C VAL A 554 -15.81 13.23 5.49
N ASP A 555 -15.38 12.93 6.71
CA ASP A 555 -15.94 13.60 7.90
C ASP A 555 -15.30 14.98 8.06
N LEU A 556 -16.06 16.02 7.74
CA LEU A 556 -15.67 17.43 7.85
C LEU A 556 -16.37 18.16 8.99
N LYS A 557 -17.20 17.49 9.82
CA LYS A 557 -18.18 18.16 10.68
C LYS A 557 -17.58 19.10 11.72
N ASN A 558 -16.38 18.80 12.21
CA ASN A 558 -15.73 19.52 13.31
C ASN A 558 -14.63 20.50 12.87
N ASP A 559 -14.26 20.54 11.58
CA ASP A 559 -13.14 21.37 11.11
C ASP A 559 -13.51 22.86 11.13
N THR A 560 -12.52 23.73 11.35
CA THR A 560 -12.72 25.18 11.17
C THR A 560 -13.02 25.50 9.71
N ARG A 561 -13.80 26.56 9.47
CA ARG A 561 -14.21 26.99 8.11
C ARG A 561 -13.45 28.24 7.70
N ILE A 562 -13.24 28.42 6.39
CA ILE A 562 -12.50 29.56 5.85
C ILE A 562 -13.05 30.91 6.33
N LYS A 563 -14.39 31.08 6.37
CA LYS A 563 -15.01 32.35 6.82
C LYS A 563 -16.25 32.22 7.72
N SER A 564 -16.92 31.07 7.71
CA SER A 564 -18.15 30.82 8.48
C SER A 564 -17.89 30.18 9.85
N SER A 565 -18.95 30.02 10.64
CA SER A 565 -19.03 29.21 11.85
C SER A 565 -19.95 27.99 11.63
N ASN A 566 -19.84 26.97 12.48
CA ASN A 566 -20.66 25.76 12.36
C ASN A 566 -22.18 26.04 12.36
N LYS A 567 -22.64 27.07 13.07
CA LYS A 567 -24.05 27.51 13.05
C LYS A 567 -24.46 28.12 11.71
N GLU A 568 -23.58 28.92 11.09
CA GLU A 568 -23.84 29.51 9.78
C GLU A 568 -23.83 28.43 8.68
N LEU A 569 -22.99 27.41 8.82
CA LEU A 569 -23.02 26.20 7.98
C LEU A 569 -24.35 25.47 8.09
N GLU A 570 -24.82 25.16 9.31
CA GLU A 570 -26.11 24.49 9.54
C GLU A 570 -27.27 25.27 8.93
N ILE A 571 -27.30 26.59 9.10
CA ILE A 571 -28.29 27.49 8.51
C ILE A 571 -28.20 27.47 6.97
N TRP A 572 -27.00 27.55 6.40
CA TRP A 572 -26.81 27.56 4.96
C TRP A 572 -27.20 26.22 4.31
N VAL A 573 -26.77 25.09 4.85
CA VAL A 573 -27.15 23.75 4.38
C VAL A 573 -28.67 23.54 4.47
N SER A 574 -29.30 24.02 5.55
CA SER A 574 -30.77 24.01 5.67
C SER A 574 -31.44 24.90 4.61
N SER A 575 -30.87 26.07 4.32
CA SER A 575 -31.39 26.98 3.28
C SER A 575 -31.32 26.37 1.88
N LEU A 576 -30.27 25.59 1.56
CA LEU A 576 -30.19 24.85 0.30
C LEU A 576 -31.36 23.87 0.15
N GLN A 577 -31.69 23.12 1.20
CA GLN A 577 -32.82 22.18 1.20
C GLN A 577 -34.16 22.90 1.03
N ILE A 578 -34.37 24.03 1.73
CA ILE A 578 -35.58 24.86 1.61
C ILE A 578 -35.72 25.44 0.19
N ASN A 579 -34.60 25.87 -0.41
CA ASN A 579 -34.54 26.41 -1.76
C ASN A 579 -34.62 25.33 -2.86
N GLY A 580 -34.88 24.06 -2.50
CA GLY A 580 -35.08 22.96 -3.45
C GLY A 580 -33.80 22.43 -4.10
N HIS A 581 -32.62 22.65 -3.50
CA HIS A 581 -31.36 22.08 -4.00
C HIS A 581 -31.42 20.55 -3.99
N GLN A 582 -31.20 19.93 -5.14
CA GLN A 582 -31.17 18.49 -5.29
C GLN A 582 -29.73 17.98 -5.15
N TRP A 583 -29.46 17.25 -4.07
CA TRP A 583 -28.19 16.57 -3.87
C TRP A 583 -27.96 15.53 -4.98
N ILE A 584 -26.90 15.72 -5.76
CA ILE A 584 -26.53 14.82 -6.85
C ILE A 584 -25.80 13.60 -6.25
N GLU A 585 -26.10 12.39 -6.76
CA GLU A 585 -25.33 11.21 -6.40
C GLU A 585 -23.89 11.34 -6.92
N ALA A 586 -22.93 11.34 -5.99
CA ALA A 586 -21.54 11.63 -6.28
C ALA A 586 -20.92 10.54 -7.18
N LYS A 587 -20.48 10.94 -8.37
CA LYS A 587 -19.81 10.02 -9.29
C LYS A 587 -18.37 9.76 -8.81
N PHE A 588 -17.81 8.62 -9.22
CA PHE A 588 -16.45 8.23 -8.85
C PHE A 588 -15.39 9.34 -9.03
N PRO A 589 -15.38 10.18 -10.09
CA PRO A 589 -14.40 11.27 -10.21
C PRO A 589 -14.47 12.28 -9.07
N THR A 590 -15.68 12.65 -8.63
CA THR A 590 -15.90 13.54 -7.49
C THR A 590 -15.39 12.89 -6.19
N ILE A 591 -15.84 11.66 -5.90
CA ILE A 591 -15.45 10.93 -4.70
C ILE A 591 -13.92 10.73 -4.65
N CYS A 592 -13.33 10.28 -5.75
CA CYS A 592 -11.89 10.04 -5.85
C CYS A 592 -11.08 11.31 -5.59
N TRP A 593 -11.47 12.45 -6.16
CA TRP A 593 -10.73 13.69 -5.99
C TRP A 593 -10.79 14.20 -4.55
N PHE A 594 -11.97 14.18 -3.91
CA PHE A 594 -12.10 14.60 -2.51
C PHE A 594 -11.43 13.62 -1.53
N LEU A 595 -11.42 12.31 -1.80
CA LEU A 595 -10.62 11.36 -1.03
C LEU A 595 -9.11 11.60 -1.23
N THR A 596 -8.66 11.96 -2.45
CA THR A 596 -7.26 12.35 -2.65
C THR A 596 -6.91 13.63 -1.89
N LEU A 597 -7.82 14.62 -1.81
CA LEU A 597 -7.61 15.83 -1.02
C LEU A 597 -7.50 15.51 0.48
N GLN A 598 -8.42 14.70 1.02
CA GLN A 598 -8.31 14.20 2.40
C GLN A 598 -7.02 13.37 2.62
N ALA A 599 -6.55 12.61 1.62
CA ALA A 599 -5.30 11.86 1.71
C ALA A 599 -4.07 12.78 1.79
N HIS A 600 -4.07 13.95 1.13
CA HIS A 600 -2.99 14.93 1.33
C HIS A 600 -3.01 15.46 2.78
N HIS A 601 -4.18 15.80 3.30
CA HIS A 601 -4.35 16.26 4.69
C HIS A 601 -3.93 15.22 5.74
N VAL A 602 -4.34 13.95 5.58
CA VAL A 602 -4.13 12.89 6.59
C VAL A 602 -2.77 12.16 6.42
N CYS A 603 -2.21 12.13 5.22
CA CYS A 603 -0.92 11.46 4.95
C CYS A 603 0.24 12.45 4.83
N LEU A 604 0.16 13.41 3.91
CA LEU A 604 1.29 14.26 3.50
C LEU A 604 1.68 15.25 4.59
N ILE A 605 0.72 16.04 5.07
CA ILE A 605 0.98 17.14 6.02
C ILE A 605 1.52 16.60 7.36
N PRO A 606 1.00 15.49 7.95
CA PRO A 606 1.62 14.86 9.11
C PRO A 606 3.04 14.34 8.85
N ALA A 607 3.34 13.76 7.68
CA ALA A 607 4.68 13.27 7.35
C ALA A 607 5.70 14.42 7.19
N VAL A 608 5.31 15.51 6.53
CA VAL A 608 6.09 16.77 6.44
C VAL A 608 6.37 17.34 7.83
N ASN A 609 5.34 17.43 8.67
CA ASN A 609 5.46 17.90 10.05
C ASN A 609 6.37 17.00 10.90
N ASN A 610 6.29 15.67 10.74
CA ASN A 610 7.15 14.70 11.40
C ASN A 610 8.62 14.87 10.98
N TYR A 611 8.89 15.03 9.68
CA TYR A 611 10.24 15.30 9.18
C TYR A 611 10.85 16.57 9.80
N GLN A 612 10.10 17.68 9.81
CA GLN A 612 10.54 18.92 10.45
C GLN A 612 10.70 18.78 11.99
N ARG A 613 9.96 17.88 12.64
CA ARG A 613 10.16 17.53 14.06
C ARG A 613 11.46 16.75 14.26
N PHE A 614 11.75 15.75 13.42
CA PHE A 614 13.00 15.00 13.48
C PHE A 614 14.23 15.89 13.27
N ILE A 615 14.18 16.85 12.34
CA ILE A 615 15.25 17.84 12.17
C ILE A 615 15.49 18.62 13.47
N ARG A 616 14.44 19.21 14.06
CA ARG A 616 14.55 19.97 15.31
C ARG A 616 15.09 19.12 16.47
N GLN A 617 14.55 17.93 16.66
CA GLN A 617 14.98 17.00 17.70
C GLN A 617 16.44 16.55 17.52
N SER A 618 16.89 16.31 16.28
CA SER A 618 18.27 15.92 16.01
C SER A 618 19.26 17.01 16.47
N VAL A 619 18.98 18.29 16.16
CA VAL A 619 19.78 19.44 16.59
C VAL A 619 19.76 19.63 18.11
N GLU A 620 18.59 19.48 18.75
CA GLU A 620 18.45 19.60 20.21
C GLU A 620 19.25 18.52 20.96
N ILE A 621 19.14 17.25 20.55
CA ILE A 621 19.87 16.14 21.18
C ILE A 621 21.37 16.23 20.88
N GLN A 622 21.77 16.58 19.66
CA GLN A 622 23.17 16.79 19.31
C GLN A 622 23.80 17.89 20.18
N LYS A 623 23.07 18.99 20.42
CA LYS A 623 23.52 20.06 21.32
C LYS A 623 23.64 19.61 22.77
N MET A 624 22.63 18.91 23.32
CA MET A 624 22.70 18.38 24.70
C MET A 624 23.86 17.39 24.88
N LEU A 625 24.13 16.57 23.86
CA LEU A 625 25.24 15.64 23.83
C LEU A 625 26.59 16.37 23.77
N GLN A 626 26.70 17.45 22.99
CA GLN A 626 27.89 18.29 22.92
C GLN A 626 28.16 18.98 24.27
N GLU A 627 27.15 19.59 24.90
CA GLU A 627 27.27 20.21 26.23
C GLU A 627 27.74 19.20 27.30
N LEU A 628 27.22 17.97 27.25
CA LEU A 628 27.59 16.90 28.19
C LEU A 628 29.00 16.33 27.92
N SER A 629 29.45 16.30 26.66
CA SER A 629 30.80 15.84 26.31
C SER A 629 31.87 16.90 26.58
N THR A 630 31.60 18.19 26.34
CA THR A 630 32.53 19.29 26.69
C THR A 630 32.77 19.37 28.19
N THR A 631 31.77 19.03 29.01
CA THR A 631 31.90 19.01 30.48
C THR A 631 32.48 17.69 31.02
N GLN A 632 32.87 16.74 30.16
CA GLN A 632 33.24 15.38 30.57
C GLN A 632 34.32 15.33 31.66
N GLU A 633 35.39 16.12 31.53
CA GLU A 633 36.49 16.15 32.50
C GLU A 633 36.03 16.48 33.93
N GLN A 634 35.00 17.33 34.06
CA GLN A 634 34.47 17.81 35.35
C GLN A 634 33.64 16.75 36.08
N TRP A 635 32.97 15.85 35.35
CA TRP A 635 32.05 14.87 35.94
C TRP A 635 32.52 13.42 35.83
N GLN A 636 33.50 13.09 34.98
CA GLN A 636 33.91 11.70 34.69
C GLN A 636 34.48 10.94 35.89
N ASN A 637 35.05 11.67 36.86
CA ASN A 637 35.60 11.14 38.11
C ASN A 637 34.69 11.41 39.33
N GLY A 638 33.52 12.05 39.11
CA GLY A 638 32.57 12.40 40.16
C GLY A 638 31.47 11.37 40.38
N PRO A 639 30.63 11.52 41.43
CA PRO A 639 29.55 10.57 41.75
C PRO A 639 28.49 10.45 40.63
N ASN A 640 28.38 11.45 39.76
CA ASN A 640 27.47 11.44 38.61
C ASN A 640 28.01 10.67 37.38
N ALA A 641 29.25 10.18 37.39
CA ALA A 641 29.91 9.60 36.22
C ALA A 641 29.12 8.45 35.57
N GLY A 642 28.58 7.53 36.36
CA GLY A 642 27.78 6.41 35.85
C GLY A 642 26.47 6.88 35.19
N ARG A 643 25.79 7.87 35.78
CA ARG A 643 24.55 8.45 35.25
C ARG A 643 24.83 9.18 33.93
N ASN A 644 25.86 10.01 33.87
CA ASN A 644 26.20 10.79 32.68
C ASN A 644 26.70 9.88 31.53
N LYS A 645 27.48 8.83 31.82
CA LYS A 645 27.87 7.81 30.81
C LYS A 645 26.63 7.09 30.24
N ARG A 646 25.67 6.68 31.07
CA ARG A 646 24.40 6.08 30.61
C ARG A 646 23.57 7.06 29.77
N LEU A 647 23.50 8.32 30.18
CA LEU A 647 22.78 9.38 29.47
C LEU A 647 23.39 9.66 28.08
N MET A 648 24.72 9.79 27.98
CA MET A 648 25.41 9.90 26.69
C MET A 648 25.17 8.68 25.79
N LYS A 649 25.22 7.45 26.33
CA LYS A 649 24.93 6.24 25.53
C LYS A 649 23.50 6.26 24.98
N ARG A 650 22.51 6.68 25.79
CA ARG A 650 21.11 6.82 25.37
C ARG A 650 20.97 7.89 24.28
N TRP A 651 21.49 9.09 24.49
CA TRP A 651 21.40 10.18 23.51
C TRP A 651 22.14 9.89 22.20
N LYS A 652 23.26 9.16 22.22
CA LYS A 652 23.92 8.67 20.99
C LYS A 652 23.00 7.73 20.19
N HIS A 653 22.38 6.76 20.87
CA HIS A 653 21.47 5.82 20.23
C HIS A 653 20.20 6.49 19.70
N GLU A 654 19.61 7.41 20.49
CA GLU A 654 18.45 8.21 20.10
C GLU A 654 18.76 9.12 18.91
N LEU A 655 19.93 9.76 18.88
CA LEU A 655 20.39 10.56 17.75
C LEU A 655 20.61 9.72 16.49
N LYS A 656 21.18 8.51 16.60
CA LYS A 656 21.29 7.54 15.47
C LYS A 656 19.91 7.26 14.89
N LEU A 657 18.94 6.90 15.75
CA LEU A 657 17.58 6.55 15.33
C LEU A 657 16.84 7.74 14.69
N ILE A 658 16.97 8.96 15.23
CA ILE A 658 16.36 10.16 14.66
C ILE A 658 17.02 10.53 13.33
N ASN A 659 18.34 10.41 13.19
CA ASN A 659 19.04 10.64 11.92
C ASN A 659 18.58 9.64 10.84
N MET A 660 18.46 8.35 11.17
CA MET A 660 17.94 7.34 10.26
C MET A 660 16.48 7.62 9.86
N ASN A 661 15.61 8.02 10.80
CA ASN A 661 14.23 8.43 10.49
C ASN A 661 14.20 9.68 9.60
N LYS A 662 15.04 10.68 9.88
CA LYS A 662 15.17 11.90 9.08
C LYS A 662 15.59 11.58 7.64
N SER A 663 16.66 10.81 7.42
CA SER A 663 17.17 10.51 6.08
C SER A 663 16.26 9.55 5.31
N SER A 664 15.68 8.53 5.96
CA SER A 664 14.70 7.65 5.30
C SER A 664 13.40 8.35 4.94
N MET A 665 12.89 9.25 5.81
CA MET A 665 11.73 10.10 5.49
C MET A 665 12.02 11.04 4.33
N ALA A 666 13.20 11.70 4.33
CA ALA A 666 13.64 12.57 3.23
C ALA A 666 13.66 11.82 1.88
N ALA A 667 14.17 10.59 1.87
CA ALA A 667 14.20 9.75 0.67
C ALA A 667 12.80 9.52 0.06
N VAL A 668 11.73 9.54 0.87
CA VAL A 668 10.35 9.41 0.40
C VAL A 668 9.72 10.76 0.05
N ILE A 669 9.69 11.71 0.99
CA ILE A 669 8.90 12.95 0.83
C ILE A 669 9.59 14.00 -0.05
N LEU A 670 10.90 13.88 -0.29
CA LEU A 670 11.64 14.72 -1.24
C LEU A 670 11.89 14.02 -2.59
N HIS A 671 11.27 12.86 -2.83
CA HIS A 671 11.35 12.22 -4.15
C HIS A 671 10.63 13.08 -5.19
N GLU A 672 11.34 13.43 -6.26
CA GLU A 672 10.93 14.45 -7.23
C GLU A 672 9.59 14.12 -7.91
N ASP A 673 9.37 12.88 -8.33
CA ASP A 673 8.13 12.48 -9.00
C ASP A 673 6.92 12.53 -8.05
N PHE A 674 7.14 12.19 -6.78
CA PHE A 674 6.13 12.29 -5.72
C PHE A 674 5.79 13.76 -5.39
N LEU A 675 6.79 14.63 -5.33
CA LEU A 675 6.61 16.08 -5.19
C LEU A 675 5.86 16.68 -6.38
N LYS A 676 6.22 16.31 -7.62
CA LYS A 676 5.54 16.76 -8.86
C LYS A 676 4.06 16.34 -8.88
N ARG A 677 3.74 15.10 -8.51
CA ARG A 677 2.35 14.64 -8.36
C ARG A 677 1.58 15.41 -7.28
N SER A 678 2.22 15.72 -6.16
CA SER A 678 1.62 16.48 -5.06
C SER A 678 1.36 17.94 -5.45
N LEU A 679 2.31 18.59 -6.13
CA LEU A 679 2.16 19.95 -6.69
C LEU A 679 1.03 20.01 -7.71
N SER A 680 1.02 19.10 -8.70
CA SER A 680 -0.03 19.05 -9.74
C SER A 680 -1.41 18.73 -9.15
N PHE A 681 -1.50 17.89 -8.12
CA PHE A 681 -2.78 17.70 -7.41
C PHE A 681 -3.23 18.99 -6.72
N TYR A 682 -2.35 19.68 -5.98
CA TYR A 682 -2.69 20.96 -5.36
C TYR A 682 -3.00 22.07 -6.38
N SER A 683 -2.42 22.05 -7.59
CA SER A 683 -2.87 22.90 -8.70
C SER A 683 -4.36 22.70 -9.01
N SER A 684 -4.82 21.44 -9.08
CA SER A 684 -6.26 21.17 -9.29
C SER A 684 -7.14 21.64 -8.11
N VAL A 685 -6.59 21.70 -6.88
CA VAL A 685 -7.28 22.24 -5.69
C VAL A 685 -7.38 23.76 -5.76
N VAL A 686 -6.34 24.47 -6.18
CA VAL A 686 -6.44 25.93 -6.36
C VAL A 686 -7.28 26.31 -7.57
N GLU A 687 -7.31 25.51 -8.65
CA GLU A 687 -8.30 25.68 -9.73
C GLU A 687 -9.73 25.54 -9.21
N TYR A 688 -9.99 24.53 -8.37
CA TYR A 688 -11.28 24.34 -7.69
C TYR A 688 -11.66 25.54 -6.81
N LEU A 689 -10.74 26.04 -5.98
CA LEU A 689 -10.98 27.22 -5.14
C LEU A 689 -11.22 28.47 -5.99
N ASN A 690 -10.40 28.71 -7.02
CA ASN A 690 -10.55 29.82 -7.95
C ASN A 690 -11.91 29.79 -8.65
N ALA A 691 -12.37 28.62 -9.11
CA ALA A 691 -13.67 28.46 -9.78
C ALA A 691 -14.87 28.77 -8.87
N ILE A 692 -14.75 28.55 -7.55
CA ILE A 692 -15.80 28.89 -6.58
C ILE A 692 -15.79 30.38 -6.24
N ILE A 693 -14.61 30.98 -6.07
CA ILE A 693 -14.46 32.41 -5.75
C ILE A 693 -14.83 33.29 -6.97
N MET A 694 -14.47 32.85 -8.18
CA MET A 694 -14.50 33.63 -9.43
C MET A 694 -15.24 32.87 -10.55
N PRO A 695 -16.52 32.50 -10.36
CA PRO A 695 -17.24 31.59 -11.28
C PRO A 695 -17.54 32.17 -12.67
N GLN A 696 -17.34 33.48 -12.88
CA GLN A 696 -17.53 34.15 -14.18
C GLN A 696 -16.21 34.41 -14.93
N THR A 697 -15.06 34.09 -14.35
CA THR A 697 -13.77 34.26 -15.03
C THR A 697 -13.49 33.05 -15.92
N GLU A 698 -13.54 33.25 -17.24
CA GLU A 698 -13.14 32.22 -18.19
C GLU A 698 -11.67 31.81 -17.98
N SER A 699 -11.36 30.53 -18.19
CA SER A 699 -10.01 29.99 -18.02
C SER A 699 -9.00 30.69 -18.95
N GLY A 700 -8.18 31.58 -18.39
CA GLY A 700 -7.19 32.39 -19.11
C GLY A 700 -7.42 33.90 -18.99
N TRP A 701 -8.58 34.35 -18.51
CA TRP A 701 -8.79 35.76 -18.15
C TRP A 701 -8.30 36.08 -16.73
N LEU A 702 -7.83 37.31 -16.55
CA LEU A 702 -7.49 37.85 -15.23
C LEU A 702 -8.78 38.31 -14.53
N PRO A 703 -8.97 38.00 -13.24
CA PRO A 703 -10.10 38.52 -12.47
C PRO A 703 -9.97 40.03 -12.25
N GLU A 704 -11.11 40.72 -12.28
CA GLU A 704 -11.18 42.12 -11.86
C GLU A 704 -11.07 42.19 -10.32
N LEU A 705 -10.12 42.99 -9.82
CA LEU A 705 -9.88 43.18 -8.39
C LEU A 705 -10.18 44.63 -7.98
N PRO A 706 -10.73 44.88 -6.78
CA PRO A 706 -11.02 43.91 -5.73
C PRO A 706 -12.24 43.03 -6.02
N LEU A 707 -12.21 41.79 -5.52
CA LEU A 707 -13.38 40.90 -5.56
C LEU A 707 -14.57 41.49 -4.77
N PRO A 708 -15.81 41.04 -5.04
CA PRO A 708 -16.99 41.46 -4.28
C PRO A 708 -16.82 41.35 -2.75
N PRO A 709 -17.42 42.24 -1.95
CA PRO A 709 -17.31 42.19 -0.50
C PRO A 709 -18.05 40.99 0.12
N GLU A 710 -19.10 40.51 -0.56
CA GLU A 710 -19.85 39.32 -0.20
C GLU A 710 -19.10 38.07 -0.69
N VAL A 711 -18.73 37.20 0.25
CA VAL A 711 -17.98 35.98 -0.05
C VAL A 711 -18.96 34.86 -0.38
N PRO A 712 -18.78 34.14 -1.50
CA PRO A 712 -19.64 33.03 -1.88
C PRO A 712 -19.83 32.05 -0.71
N PRO A 713 -21.07 31.76 -0.28
CA PRO A 713 -21.32 30.86 0.85
C PRO A 713 -20.69 29.48 0.67
N LEU A 714 -20.60 29.01 -0.58
CA LEU A 714 -19.93 27.76 -0.93
C LEU A 714 -18.44 27.77 -0.53
N PHE A 715 -17.73 28.88 -0.75
CA PHE A 715 -16.32 29.05 -0.33
C PHE A 715 -16.21 29.27 1.18
N ALA A 716 -17.04 30.16 1.74
CA ALA A 716 -17.00 30.51 3.17
C ALA A 716 -17.21 29.31 4.11
N ASN A 717 -17.90 28.28 3.64
CA ASN A 717 -18.21 27.04 4.35
C ASN A 717 -17.20 25.90 4.12
N LEU A 718 -16.22 26.03 3.22
CA LEU A 718 -15.18 25.00 3.06
C LEU A 718 -14.29 24.91 4.33
N PRO A 719 -13.69 23.73 4.60
CA PRO A 719 -12.70 23.59 5.65
C PRO A 719 -11.48 24.50 5.42
N GLU A 720 -10.96 25.08 6.49
CA GLU A 720 -9.81 25.98 6.44
C GLU A 720 -8.53 25.29 5.92
N TRP A 721 -8.38 24.00 6.22
CA TRP A 721 -7.23 23.19 5.79
C TRP A 721 -7.11 23.03 4.27
N PHE A 722 -8.19 23.27 3.49
CA PHE A 722 -8.12 23.31 2.02
C PHE A 722 -7.15 24.40 1.51
N VAL A 723 -6.93 25.45 2.30
CA VAL A 723 -5.96 26.54 2.01
C VAL A 723 -4.69 26.33 2.83
N GLU A 724 -4.82 25.92 4.10
CA GLU A 724 -3.68 25.79 5.01
C GLU A 724 -2.66 24.73 4.55
N ASP A 725 -3.12 23.55 4.14
CA ASP A 725 -2.27 22.44 3.69
C ASP A 725 -1.43 22.82 2.47
N ILE A 726 -2.00 23.60 1.55
CA ILE A 726 -1.32 24.10 0.36
C ILE A 726 -0.17 25.04 0.77
N ALA A 727 -0.43 25.95 1.70
CA ALA A 727 0.56 26.89 2.20
C ALA A 727 1.70 26.18 2.96
N ASP A 728 1.37 25.25 3.87
CA ASP A 728 2.37 24.47 4.61
C ASP A 728 3.21 23.58 3.68
N PHE A 729 2.59 22.96 2.67
CA PHE A 729 3.31 22.20 1.66
C PHE A 729 4.22 23.09 0.80
N LEU A 730 3.75 24.25 0.34
CA LEU A 730 4.58 25.18 -0.44
C LEU A 730 5.78 25.69 0.38
N LEU A 731 5.60 26.07 1.64
CA LEU A 731 6.69 26.45 2.54
C LEU A 731 7.71 25.31 2.70
N PHE A 732 7.24 24.07 2.85
CA PHE A 732 8.07 22.88 2.93
C PHE A 732 8.87 22.64 1.63
N VAL A 733 8.22 22.53 0.47
CA VAL A 733 8.95 22.20 -0.78
C VAL A 733 9.87 23.35 -1.20
N GLN A 734 9.51 24.61 -0.95
CA GLN A 734 10.43 25.74 -1.15
C GLN A 734 11.63 25.72 -0.17
N GLN A 735 11.52 25.05 0.98
CA GLN A 735 12.67 24.90 1.89
C GLN A 735 13.63 23.81 1.43
N TYR A 736 13.13 22.69 0.92
CA TYR A 736 13.94 21.48 0.69
C TYR A 736 14.14 21.09 -0.78
N SER A 737 13.27 21.52 -1.71
CA SER A 737 13.33 21.18 -3.14
C SER A 737 12.94 22.35 -4.07
N VAL A 738 13.64 23.48 -3.91
CA VAL A 738 13.38 24.74 -4.66
C VAL A 738 13.25 24.53 -6.18
N SER A 739 14.16 23.77 -6.79
CA SER A 739 14.18 23.56 -8.24
C SER A 739 12.90 22.89 -8.74
N THR A 740 12.42 21.86 -8.03
CA THR A 740 11.16 21.17 -8.36
C THR A 740 9.98 22.14 -8.35
N VAL A 741 9.93 23.08 -7.40
CA VAL A 741 8.89 24.12 -7.36
C VAL A 741 9.04 25.09 -8.53
N ALA A 742 10.25 25.59 -8.79
CA ALA A 742 10.48 26.55 -9.88
C ALA A 742 10.10 26.01 -11.27
N GLU A 743 10.26 24.70 -11.49
CA GLU A 743 9.90 24.01 -12.73
C GLU A 743 8.42 23.57 -12.79
N SER A 744 7.80 23.26 -11.65
CA SER A 744 6.49 22.57 -11.60
C SER A 744 5.34 23.44 -11.04
N LEU A 745 5.57 24.71 -10.68
CA LEU A 745 4.52 25.60 -10.21
C LEU A 745 3.71 26.20 -11.37
N GLU A 746 2.52 25.64 -11.58
CA GLU A 746 1.60 26.02 -12.64
C GLU A 746 0.93 27.39 -12.39
N ASP A 747 0.43 28.02 -13.45
CA ASP A 747 -0.14 29.38 -13.41
C ASP A 747 -1.37 29.54 -12.49
N PRO A 748 -2.30 28.56 -12.36
CA PRO A 748 -3.42 28.65 -11.42
C PRO A 748 -3.00 28.85 -9.96
N MET A 749 -1.84 28.30 -9.58
CA MET A 749 -1.25 28.44 -8.24
C MET A 749 -0.69 29.84 -8.00
N VAL A 750 -0.05 30.44 -9.00
CA VAL A 750 0.38 31.85 -8.96
C VAL A 750 -0.82 32.78 -8.87
N LEU A 751 -1.84 32.56 -9.70
CA LEU A 751 -3.09 33.34 -9.68
C LEU A 751 -3.78 33.26 -8.32
N TRP A 752 -3.97 32.05 -7.80
CA TRP A 752 -4.60 31.82 -6.50
C TRP A 752 -3.84 32.50 -5.35
N LEU A 753 -2.52 32.33 -5.29
CA LEU A 753 -1.68 32.94 -4.25
C LEU A 753 -1.82 34.47 -4.26
N LEU A 754 -1.78 35.08 -5.45
CA LEU A 754 -1.94 36.53 -5.61
C LEU A 754 -3.35 37.01 -5.25
N VAL A 755 -4.41 36.33 -5.71
CA VAL A 755 -5.80 36.67 -5.39
C VAL A 755 -6.06 36.57 -3.88
N MET A 756 -5.64 35.48 -3.24
CA MET A 756 -5.85 35.27 -1.79
C MET A 756 -5.08 36.29 -0.93
N ILE A 757 -3.85 36.68 -1.32
CA ILE A 757 -3.12 37.77 -0.65
C ILE A 757 -3.79 39.12 -0.91
N CYS A 758 -4.34 39.36 -2.10
CA CYS A 758 -5.04 40.61 -2.43
C CYS A 758 -6.42 40.74 -1.78
N THR A 759 -7.01 39.63 -1.32
CA THR A 759 -8.37 39.57 -0.76
C THR A 759 -8.40 38.90 0.61
N THR A 760 -7.53 39.34 1.53
CA THR A 760 -7.45 38.82 2.91
C THR A 760 -8.80 38.81 3.64
N ASN A 761 -9.73 39.70 3.28
CA ASN A 761 -11.11 39.74 3.79
C ASN A 761 -11.94 38.48 3.46
N TYR A 762 -11.50 37.62 2.54
CA TYR A 762 -12.14 36.34 2.23
C TYR A 762 -11.84 35.24 3.27
N VAL A 763 -10.84 35.44 4.14
CA VAL A 763 -10.43 34.49 5.18
C VAL A 763 -10.68 35.10 6.56
N ARG A 764 -11.29 34.34 7.47
CA ARG A 764 -11.57 34.78 8.85
C ARG A 764 -10.33 34.73 9.74
N ASN A 765 -9.43 33.78 9.50
CA ASN A 765 -8.20 33.64 10.25
C ASN A 765 -7.08 34.53 9.66
N PRO A 766 -6.62 35.59 10.33
CA PRO A 766 -5.54 36.44 9.83
C PRO A 766 -4.20 35.70 9.76
N TYR A 767 -4.00 34.64 10.55
CA TYR A 767 -2.79 33.82 10.52
C TYR A 767 -2.66 32.98 9.25
N LEU A 768 -3.78 32.56 8.66
CA LEU A 768 -3.78 31.86 7.37
C LEU A 768 -3.38 32.82 6.23
N ALA A 769 -3.90 34.06 6.24
CA ALA A 769 -3.44 35.10 5.32
C ALA A 769 -1.94 35.44 5.52
N ALA A 770 -1.48 35.51 6.76
CA ALA A 770 -0.07 35.69 7.09
C ALA A 770 0.82 34.55 6.56
N LYS A 771 0.35 33.30 6.62
CA LYS A 771 1.06 32.12 6.07
C LYS A 771 1.20 32.22 4.54
N LEU A 772 0.19 32.73 3.83
CA LEU A 772 0.27 32.99 2.38
C LEU A 772 1.28 34.11 2.05
N VAL A 773 1.34 35.16 2.88
CA VAL A 773 2.37 36.21 2.77
C VAL A 773 3.76 35.64 3.07
N GLU A 774 3.89 34.69 4.00
CA GLU A 774 5.14 33.96 4.26
C GLU A 774 5.58 33.16 3.02
N VAL A 775 4.67 32.46 2.32
CA VAL A 775 4.99 31.78 1.05
C VAL A 775 5.61 32.77 0.04
N LEU A 776 5.02 33.96 -0.13
CA LEU A 776 5.56 34.98 -1.03
C LEU A 776 6.92 35.55 -0.57
N TYR A 777 7.09 35.76 0.75
CA TYR A 777 8.35 36.17 1.36
C TYR A 777 9.46 35.11 1.15
N VAL A 778 9.12 33.83 1.24
CA VAL A 778 10.04 32.70 1.09
C VAL A 778 10.47 32.49 -0.38
N ILE A 779 9.64 32.88 -1.35
CA ILE A 779 10.00 32.93 -2.79
C ILE A 779 10.97 34.07 -3.11
N ASN A 780 11.03 35.12 -2.29
CA ASN A 780 11.85 36.31 -2.56
C ASN A 780 13.35 35.96 -2.75
N PRO A 781 14.00 36.38 -3.86
CA PRO A 781 15.39 36.04 -4.14
C PRO A 781 16.37 36.63 -3.12
N ASN A 782 16.00 37.69 -2.40
CA ASN A 782 16.79 38.22 -1.28
C ASN A 782 16.80 37.28 -0.05
N ILE A 783 15.92 36.29 0.01
CA ILE A 783 15.80 35.31 1.11
C ILE A 783 16.40 33.95 0.75
N ARG A 784 16.14 33.43 -0.46
CA ARG A 784 16.67 32.11 -0.91
C ARG A 784 17.76 32.17 -1.98
N GLY A 785 18.23 33.37 -2.35
CA GLY A 785 19.19 33.59 -3.42
C GLY A 785 18.58 33.35 -4.82
N GLY A 786 19.42 33.39 -5.85
CA GLY A 786 18.98 33.34 -7.25
C GLY A 786 18.25 32.06 -7.71
N ARG A 787 18.09 31.03 -6.86
CA ARG A 787 17.35 29.80 -7.21
C ARG A 787 15.85 30.02 -7.35
N THR A 788 15.27 30.99 -6.66
CA THR A 788 13.85 31.33 -6.74
C THR A 788 13.56 32.46 -7.73
N ASP A 789 14.59 33.05 -8.35
CA ASP A 789 14.49 34.26 -9.17
C ASP A 789 13.55 34.11 -10.38
N PHE A 790 13.56 32.95 -11.05
CA PHE A 790 12.61 32.66 -12.14
C PHE A 790 11.15 32.70 -11.65
N LEU A 791 10.86 32.01 -10.54
CA LEU A 791 9.52 31.96 -9.96
C LEU A 791 9.08 33.33 -9.42
N TYR A 792 9.99 34.05 -8.74
CA TYR A 792 9.72 35.39 -8.25
C TYR A 792 9.41 36.35 -9.41
N ARG A 793 10.20 36.32 -10.49
CA ARG A 793 9.92 37.11 -11.70
C ARG A 793 8.57 36.74 -12.30
N LYS A 794 8.26 35.44 -12.47
CA LYS A 794 6.95 34.96 -12.96
C LYS A 794 5.77 35.52 -12.15
N ILE A 795 5.88 35.55 -10.82
CA ILE A 795 4.85 36.12 -9.94
C ILE A 795 4.77 37.65 -10.11
N MET A 796 5.90 38.36 -10.07
CA MET A 796 5.93 39.82 -10.13
C MET A 796 5.60 40.41 -11.50
N THR A 797 5.70 39.63 -12.58
CA THR A 797 5.21 40.01 -13.92
C THR A 797 3.70 39.78 -14.10
N ASN A 798 3.00 39.22 -13.12
CA ASN A 798 1.55 39.06 -13.21
C ASN A 798 0.86 40.42 -12.99
N PRO A 799 -0.12 40.84 -13.83
CA PRO A 799 -0.80 42.13 -13.66
C PRO A 799 -1.46 42.36 -12.29
N ILE A 800 -1.84 41.30 -11.56
CA ILE A 800 -2.34 41.41 -10.18
C ILE A 800 -1.21 41.84 -9.22
N ALA A 801 -0.02 41.29 -9.40
CA ALA A 801 1.17 41.64 -8.60
C ALA A 801 1.66 43.07 -8.89
N GLU A 802 1.48 43.54 -10.13
CA GLU A 802 1.80 44.91 -10.49
C GLU A 802 0.80 45.92 -9.91
N ASN A 803 -0.51 45.70 -10.12
CA ASN A 803 -1.55 46.69 -9.86
C ASN A 803 -2.16 46.66 -8.44
N HIS A 804 -2.24 45.50 -7.78
CA HIS A 804 -3.00 45.35 -6.53
C HIS A 804 -2.18 44.92 -5.32
N LEU A 805 -1.15 44.09 -5.52
CA LEU A 805 -0.36 43.50 -4.44
C LEU A 805 0.31 44.53 -3.49
N PRO A 806 0.91 45.66 -3.94
CA PRO A 806 1.50 46.64 -3.02
C PRO A 806 0.46 47.24 -2.06
N SER A 807 -0.72 47.59 -2.59
CA SER A 807 -1.83 48.17 -1.81
C SER A 807 -2.39 47.16 -0.81
N ALA A 808 -2.60 45.91 -1.25
CA ALA A 808 -3.08 44.83 -0.39
C ALA A 808 -2.11 44.50 0.76
N LEU A 809 -0.80 44.44 0.47
CA LEU A 809 0.23 44.22 1.48
C LEU A 809 0.28 45.36 2.50
N MET A 810 0.15 46.62 2.07
CA MET A 810 0.13 47.77 2.97
C MET A 810 -1.13 47.83 3.84
N LYS A 811 -2.29 47.46 3.28
CA LYS A 811 -3.52 47.28 4.04
C LYS A 811 -3.33 46.19 5.10
N PHE A 812 -2.86 45.01 4.72
CA PHE A 812 -2.64 43.90 5.65
C PHE A 812 -1.60 44.22 6.74
N TYR A 813 -0.53 44.97 6.41
CA TYR A 813 0.44 45.51 7.37
C TYR A 813 -0.21 46.34 8.48
N THR A 814 -1.31 47.03 8.15
CA THR A 814 -2.10 47.82 9.08
C THR A 814 -3.09 46.94 9.85
N ASP A 815 -3.84 46.09 9.15
CA ASP A 815 -4.86 45.19 9.73
C ASP A 815 -4.28 44.25 10.82
N VAL A 816 -3.01 43.83 10.70
CA VAL A 816 -2.34 42.98 11.71
C VAL A 816 -1.99 43.69 13.03
N GLU A 817 -2.34 44.96 13.21
CA GLU A 817 -2.27 45.61 14.53
C GLU A 817 -3.41 45.19 15.48
N SER A 818 -4.50 44.64 14.93
CA SER A 818 -5.74 44.31 15.67
C SER A 818 -6.35 42.96 15.26
N THR A 819 -5.53 41.93 15.25
CA THR A 819 -5.91 40.51 15.13
C THR A 819 -6.60 39.95 16.39
N GLY A 820 -6.40 40.56 17.57
CA GLY A 820 -7.13 40.24 18.81
C GLY A 820 -6.76 38.92 19.50
N ALA A 821 -5.59 38.36 19.22
CA ALA A 821 -5.16 37.03 19.68
C ALA A 821 -4.13 37.10 20.83
N SER A 822 -4.02 36.04 21.64
CA SER A 822 -3.13 36.06 22.82
C SER A 822 -1.62 36.07 22.51
N SER A 823 -1.20 35.71 21.30
CA SER A 823 0.19 35.79 20.81
C SER A 823 0.47 36.98 19.88
N GLU A 824 -0.57 37.70 19.49
CA GLU A 824 -0.60 38.83 18.54
C GLU A 824 0.61 39.78 18.64
N PHE A 825 0.99 40.13 19.87
CA PHE A 825 2.06 41.08 20.12
C PHE A 825 3.38 40.70 19.45
N TYR A 826 3.72 39.42 19.40
CA TYR A 826 4.96 38.95 18.77
C TYR A 826 4.77 38.67 17.28
N ASP A 827 3.65 38.04 16.92
CA ASP A 827 3.39 37.58 15.56
C ASP A 827 3.33 38.76 14.57
N LYS A 828 2.71 39.89 14.96
CA LYS A 828 2.59 41.07 14.11
C LYS A 828 3.94 41.64 13.65
N PHE A 829 5.00 41.53 14.45
CA PHE A 829 6.33 41.99 14.06
C PHE A 829 6.94 41.10 12.97
N THR A 830 6.76 39.78 13.08
CA THR A 830 7.20 38.81 12.06
C THR A 830 6.46 39.03 10.74
N ILE A 831 5.13 39.20 10.79
CA ILE A 831 4.31 39.43 9.60
C ILE A 831 4.70 40.74 8.92
N ARG A 832 4.84 41.83 9.69
CA ARG A 832 5.30 43.12 9.17
C ARG A 832 6.70 43.06 8.58
N TYR A 833 7.61 42.31 9.20
CA TYR A 833 8.96 42.10 8.67
C TYR A 833 8.92 41.37 7.30
N HIS A 834 8.12 40.30 7.17
CA HIS A 834 7.91 39.62 5.88
C HIS A 834 7.39 40.58 4.80
N ILE A 835 6.36 41.36 5.12
CA ILE A 835 5.79 42.38 4.22
C ILE A 835 6.83 43.44 3.83
N SER A 836 7.58 43.99 4.78
CA SER A 836 8.60 45.01 4.51
C SER A 836 9.70 44.52 3.58
N ILE A 837 10.11 43.25 3.67
CA ILE A 837 11.09 42.67 2.74
C ILE A 837 10.49 42.44 1.35
N ILE A 838 9.23 42.00 1.24
CA ILE A 838 8.54 41.87 -0.06
C ILE A 838 8.47 43.23 -0.75
N ILE A 839 7.93 44.25 -0.07
CA ILE A 839 7.78 45.61 -0.62
C ILE A 839 9.14 46.20 -1.01
N LYS A 840 10.19 46.01 -0.20
CA LYS A 840 11.54 46.47 -0.54
C LYS A 840 12.05 45.82 -1.83
N THR A 841 11.96 44.49 -1.96
CA THR A 841 12.41 43.82 -3.19
C THR A 841 11.58 44.28 -4.40
N MET A 842 10.27 44.46 -4.27
CA MET A 842 9.41 45.00 -5.34
C MET A 842 9.88 46.39 -5.80
N TRP A 843 10.13 47.30 -4.85
CA TRP A 843 10.63 48.66 -5.11
C TRP A 843 12.00 48.69 -5.80
N ASP A 844 12.90 47.76 -5.44
CA ASP A 844 14.21 47.61 -6.08
C ASP A 844 14.11 46.98 -7.48
N SER A 845 13.08 46.16 -7.74
CA SER A 845 12.94 45.34 -8.97
C SER A 845 12.20 46.02 -10.12
N ASN A 846 11.17 46.84 -9.85
CA ASN A 846 10.29 47.38 -10.90
C ASN A 846 10.25 48.93 -10.88
N PRO A 847 10.76 49.63 -11.93
CA PRO A 847 10.67 51.09 -12.03
C PRO A 847 9.23 51.63 -12.12
N VAL A 848 8.27 50.85 -12.65
CA VAL A 848 6.87 51.29 -12.84
C VAL A 848 6.18 51.55 -11.51
N GLN A 849 6.49 50.73 -10.48
CA GLN A 849 5.96 50.89 -9.13
C GLN A 849 6.51 52.13 -8.38
N ARG A 850 7.47 52.85 -8.96
CA ARG A 850 7.96 54.15 -8.47
C ARG A 850 7.27 55.37 -9.11
N MET A 851 6.35 55.16 -10.06
CA MET A 851 5.68 56.25 -10.82
C MET A 851 4.19 56.44 -10.48
N TYR A 852 3.65 55.70 -9.51
CA TYR A 852 2.25 55.81 -9.06
C TYR A 852 2.07 56.53 -7.71
N GLU A 853 3.11 57.24 -7.26
CA GLU A 853 3.01 58.38 -6.32
C GLU A 853 3.03 59.71 -7.11
#